data_AF-A0A9P9W8B3-F1
#
_entry.id   AF-A0A9P9W8B3-F1
#
_cell.length_a   1.000
_cell.length_b   1.000
_cell.length_c   1.000
_cell.angle_alpha   90.00
_cell.angle_beta   90.00
_cell.angle_gamma   90.00
#
_symmetry.space_group_name_H-M   'P 1'
#
loop_
_entity.id
_entity.type
_entity.pdbx_description
1 polymer ?
#
loop_
_entity_poly.entity_id
_entity_poly.type
_entity_poly.pdbx_seq_one_letter_code
_entity_poly.pdbx_strand_id
1 'polypeptide(L)'
;MPDRSREFVDSGLRSNRDLAAKGLLQELSKRAEDEIWLESLSAWTDEFSNTLSVWLDPDAMDLSHESSQSPGHGSRPLRHMVLDLLDRQESQEEFLGCIYLSKVITEPSIVLKMTTNDTRNLSQQLVKTQFVEADAVSLQSRASHRSSGQPSRHSMPRRPTSTYKRNHSDYGSYSSTPQRMSKWSTVDLSRVGDPVTMAKMIARRATLLGWFDEASNDVDDDSSYACVALKDSQGQYALMPQDTASPLVSAIQTIDEPAVMSMISEITSKVVAEITPEQKYLLVESTGARIPVVAALGDVFVGLAHTSSACIVLKEKLVLLWSHEPDFLLNTAHEVERQLVELSGVSGESGDPTPHFSANQSEFEKANDTTATPSVVRGGLDEKNEIYMKAVALEEGEEDEGADVEANQAPRPAARLHAIKISLAIMLVIITQSLGVSKLLNQYWWDGHWSRFGLVVTIPPLALFSLFFFIVLVTSVFQLFLPASVCLQNTKYHSAIKPNPKRHKDYQLPHITVQMPVYKEGLKGVIVPTMVSVMKAIQHYEEQGGTASVFVNDDGMQCIKPELAEARKQYYRENGIGYTARLPNCKSNSKGGLSWPWSQKSENTQELGDLKDLSPQEMSNRLQFQRKGKFKKASNMNYGLAFSIRVEDELHRLQRLECERRGCTDEDLTADDDDELYVQALDNMIAADQGRTWAEGNIRIGELILIIDCDTRVPEDSLLYGALEMHESPEVAIVQHGSGVMQVVHNMFENGITYFTNIVYTAIKYGVGTGDVSPFVGHNAFLRWKAIQSIGFVDPTDGQQKWWSDAHVSEDFDISLRLQMQGMTIRLATYHNGGFKEGVSLTLYDELTRWEKYAYGCNELVFHPFYQWIYKGPVTRLFLRFLWSNIPITSKVTITAYIFTYYAIASGMVLTAVNYIVIGLFPDDVDHLYQPSWGIWCSLVVVFNLFGSVAFSMARHQLKEETFWRAILEAIKWLPFLVIYFGGISLNCAKALLCHAFSINIEWASTAKEMGPTGFYIGMEQMVKKFKWTWVICLLLAAMMIYFAVGAPWGWTIHPGTDSTATIAIVPLAIQICSAAFLPFFLGLN
;
A
#
# COMPACT_ATOMS: atom_id res chain seq x y z
N MET A 1 61.64 11.37 38.72
CA MET A 1 61.84 12.61 37.94
C MET A 1 60.87 12.56 36.76
N PRO A 2 59.97 13.54 36.62
CA PRO A 2 59.00 13.61 35.53
C PRO A 2 59.56 14.37 34.31
N ASP A 3 58.71 14.51 33.29
CA ASP A 3 58.85 15.30 32.04
C ASP A 3 59.64 14.72 30.87
N ARG A 4 58.91 14.07 29.95
CA ARG A 4 59.14 14.17 28.49
C ARG A 4 58.03 13.64 27.57
N SER A 5 56.85 13.25 28.08
CA SER A 5 55.81 12.61 27.25
C SER A 5 54.61 13.51 26.86
N ARG A 6 54.62 14.81 27.18
CA ARG A 6 53.50 15.72 26.85
C ARG A 6 53.71 16.63 25.62
N GLU A 7 54.93 16.81 25.11
CA GLU A 7 55.16 17.73 23.97
C GLU A 7 54.98 17.10 22.58
N PHE A 8 54.98 15.77 22.45
CA PHE A 8 54.82 15.11 21.14
C PHE A 8 53.37 14.82 20.73
N VAL A 9 52.41 14.92 21.65
CA VAL A 9 50.99 14.68 21.35
C VAL A 9 50.28 15.98 20.95
N ASP A 10 50.68 17.12 21.52
CA ASP A 10 50.03 18.42 21.22
C ASP A 10 50.47 19.04 19.88
N SER A 11 51.68 18.73 19.38
CA SER A 11 52.15 19.24 18.08
C SER A 11 51.48 18.52 16.89
N GLY A 12 51.24 17.20 17.00
CA GLY A 12 50.51 16.41 16.01
C GLY A 12 49.00 16.75 15.94
N LEU A 13 48.40 17.06 17.09
CA LEU A 13 46.97 17.45 17.17
C LEU A 13 46.70 18.86 16.64
N ARG A 14 47.66 19.80 16.77
CA ARG A 14 47.55 21.14 16.14
C ARG A 14 47.77 21.09 14.63
N SER A 15 48.76 20.33 14.15
CA SER A 15 49.01 20.18 12.71
C SER A 15 47.83 19.52 11.97
N ASN A 16 47.18 18.52 12.57
CA ASN A 16 46.01 17.86 11.95
C ASN A 16 44.74 18.72 12.02
N ARG A 17 44.58 19.59 13.03
CA ARG A 17 43.48 20.55 13.08
C ARG A 17 43.64 21.67 12.07
N ASP A 18 44.87 22.15 11.83
CA ASP A 18 45.14 23.17 10.82
C ASP A 18 45.04 22.61 9.39
N LEU A 19 45.41 21.34 9.16
CA LEU A 19 45.17 20.66 7.88
C LEU A 19 43.68 20.42 7.62
N ALA A 20 42.93 19.98 8.65
CA ALA A 20 41.48 19.77 8.55
C ALA A 20 40.74 21.10 8.35
N ALA A 21 41.15 22.18 9.03
CA ALA A 21 40.57 23.52 8.86
C ALA A 21 40.90 24.13 7.49
N LYS A 22 42.12 23.92 6.97
CA LYS A 22 42.49 24.32 5.60
C LYS A 22 41.74 23.51 4.54
N GLY A 23 41.58 22.20 4.75
CA GLY A 23 40.75 21.34 3.89
C GLY A 23 39.28 21.77 3.90
N LEU A 24 38.73 22.12 5.08
CA LEU A 24 37.36 22.59 5.20
C LEU A 24 37.16 23.98 4.57
N LEU A 25 38.14 24.89 4.71
CA LEU A 25 38.11 26.22 4.08
C LEU A 25 38.28 26.13 2.56
N GLN A 26 39.08 25.17 2.07
CA GLN A 26 39.26 24.94 0.64
C GLN A 26 38.03 24.26 0.03
N GLU A 27 37.34 23.38 0.77
CA GLU A 27 36.06 22.78 0.39
C GLU A 27 34.90 23.80 0.44
N LEU A 28 34.91 24.72 1.41
CA LEU A 28 33.95 25.84 1.50
C LEU A 28 34.21 26.90 0.42
N SER A 29 35.48 27.16 0.06
CA SER A 29 35.86 28.02 -1.06
C SER A 29 35.44 27.41 -2.40
N LYS A 30 35.58 26.08 -2.56
CA LYS A 30 35.11 25.36 -3.75
C LYS A 30 33.58 25.38 -3.87
N ARG A 31 32.87 25.24 -2.74
CA ARG A 31 31.39 25.36 -2.71
C ARG A 31 30.88 26.78 -2.91
N ALA A 32 31.67 27.80 -2.60
CA ALA A 32 31.34 29.19 -2.88
C ALA A 32 31.57 29.57 -4.36
N GLU A 33 32.49 28.89 -5.06
CA GLU A 33 32.70 29.07 -6.50
C GLU A 33 31.66 28.33 -7.37
N ASP A 34 30.92 27.37 -6.81
CA ASP A 34 29.83 26.65 -7.50
C ASP A 34 28.45 27.35 -7.42
N GLU A 35 28.35 28.56 -6.82
CA GLU A 35 27.12 29.36 -6.78
C GLU A 35 26.88 30.16 -8.08
N ILE A 36 26.63 29.45 -9.18
CA ILE A 36 26.01 29.99 -10.41
C ILE A 36 24.58 30.52 -10.12
N TRP A 37 24.04 30.25 -8.93
CA TRP A 37 22.69 30.65 -8.50
C TRP A 37 22.56 32.13 -8.12
N LEU A 38 23.60 32.81 -7.63
CA LEU A 38 23.50 34.23 -7.26
C LEU A 38 23.56 35.14 -8.48
N GLU A 39 24.39 34.82 -9.48
CA GLU A 39 24.39 35.52 -10.78
C GLU A 39 23.12 35.23 -11.59
N SER A 40 22.57 34.01 -11.48
CA SER A 40 21.28 33.68 -12.11
C SER A 40 20.09 34.36 -11.42
N LEU A 41 20.12 34.52 -10.09
CA LEU A 41 19.09 35.29 -9.38
C LEU A 41 19.20 36.78 -9.69
N SER A 42 20.41 37.35 -9.77
CA SER A 42 20.58 38.76 -10.13
C SER A 42 20.19 39.02 -11.58
N ALA A 43 20.57 38.12 -12.51
CA ALA A 43 20.15 38.20 -13.90
C ALA A 43 18.64 38.05 -14.07
N TRP A 44 18.00 37.15 -13.31
CA TRP A 44 16.54 37.00 -13.34
C TRP A 44 15.82 38.20 -12.71
N THR A 45 16.36 38.81 -11.65
CA THR A 45 15.80 40.04 -11.08
C THR A 45 16.00 41.26 -11.97
N ASP A 46 17.13 41.34 -12.68
CA ASP A 46 17.41 42.43 -13.62
C ASP A 46 16.57 42.28 -14.90
N GLU A 47 16.37 41.07 -15.40
CA GLU A 47 15.51 40.79 -16.55
C GLU A 47 14.03 40.97 -16.20
N PHE A 48 13.60 40.55 -15.01
CA PHE A 48 12.24 40.80 -14.51
C PHE A 48 11.99 42.29 -14.23
N SER A 49 12.97 43.02 -13.67
CA SER A 49 12.89 44.47 -13.45
C SER A 49 12.90 45.26 -14.77
N ASN A 50 13.71 44.86 -15.75
CA ASN A 50 13.73 45.49 -17.08
C ASN A 50 12.44 45.20 -17.88
N THR A 51 11.88 44.01 -17.74
CA THR A 51 10.59 43.66 -18.37
C THR A 51 9.44 44.44 -17.72
N LEU A 52 9.50 44.66 -16.39
CA LEU A 52 8.54 45.48 -15.67
C LEU A 52 8.68 46.97 -16.03
N SER A 53 9.91 47.48 -16.22
CA SER A 53 10.14 48.89 -16.59
C SER A 53 9.71 49.20 -18.03
N VAL A 54 9.85 48.24 -18.96
CA VAL A 54 9.33 48.37 -20.34
C VAL A 54 7.79 48.36 -20.39
N TRP A 55 7.14 47.70 -19.43
CA TRP A 55 5.67 47.71 -19.29
C TRP A 55 5.12 48.94 -18.54
N LEU A 56 5.99 49.68 -17.85
CA LEU A 56 5.63 50.81 -16.99
C LEU A 56 6.13 52.17 -17.50
N ASP A 57 6.73 52.23 -18.70
CA ASP A 57 7.25 53.48 -19.29
C ASP A 57 6.09 54.38 -19.80
N PRO A 58 5.84 55.55 -19.18
CA PRO A 58 4.75 56.45 -19.56
C PRO A 58 5.01 57.27 -20.83
N ASP A 59 6.25 57.28 -21.36
CA ASP A 59 6.64 58.19 -22.45
C ASP A 59 6.63 57.55 -23.86
N ALA A 60 6.19 56.31 -23.99
CA ALA A 60 6.08 55.63 -25.29
C ALA A 60 4.68 55.74 -25.92
N MET A 61 4.13 56.95 -26.09
CA MET A 61 3.15 57.23 -27.16
C MET A 61 2.94 58.74 -27.35
N ASP A 62 3.64 59.30 -28.33
CA ASP A 62 3.19 60.49 -29.03
C ASP A 62 3.31 60.26 -30.55
N LEU A 63 2.45 60.93 -31.33
CA LEU A 63 2.22 60.86 -32.80
C LEU A 63 0.90 60.19 -33.26
N SER A 64 -0.20 60.92 -33.00
CA SER A 64 -1.01 61.65 -34.01
C SER A 64 -1.80 60.95 -35.14
N HIS A 65 -3.09 61.34 -35.23
CA HIS A 65 -4.01 61.42 -36.40
C HIS A 65 -4.46 60.08 -37.05
N GLU A 66 -5.70 59.83 -37.51
CA GLU A 66 -6.86 60.64 -37.89
C GLU A 66 -8.08 59.70 -38.15
N SER A 67 -9.31 60.09 -37.75
CA SER A 67 -10.62 59.80 -38.42
C SER A 67 -11.06 58.32 -38.60
N SER A 68 -12.31 57.85 -38.52
CA SER A 68 -13.66 58.42 -38.50
C SER A 68 -14.70 57.31 -38.20
N GLN A 69 -15.89 57.73 -37.76
CA GLN A 69 -17.22 57.07 -37.80
C GLN A 69 -17.64 56.04 -36.71
N SER A 70 -18.59 56.52 -35.90
CA SER A 70 -19.56 55.86 -35.01
C SER A 70 -20.82 55.35 -35.77
N PRO A 71 -21.91 54.82 -35.15
CA PRO A 71 -22.14 54.29 -33.78
C PRO A 71 -22.92 52.93 -33.72
N GLY A 72 -23.01 52.29 -32.53
CA GLY A 72 -24.15 51.39 -32.25
C GLY A 72 -24.03 50.30 -31.17
N HIS A 73 -24.05 50.71 -29.89
CA HIS A 73 -24.55 50.01 -28.67
C HIS A 73 -24.09 48.58 -28.26
N GLY A 74 -23.50 48.51 -27.05
CA GLY A 74 -23.74 47.41 -26.09
C GLY A 74 -22.55 47.02 -25.20
N SER A 75 -22.61 47.38 -23.91
CA SER A 75 -21.81 46.91 -22.75
C SER A 75 -20.40 47.50 -22.50
N ARG A 76 -20.24 48.17 -21.34
CA ARG A 76 -18.98 48.61 -20.72
C ARG A 76 -18.60 47.65 -19.59
N PRO A 77 -17.35 47.18 -19.49
CA PRO A 77 -16.83 46.67 -18.23
C PRO A 77 -15.43 47.23 -17.83
N LEU A 78 -15.11 47.06 -16.55
CA LEU A 78 -13.76 46.86 -15.97
C LEU A 78 -12.69 47.96 -15.99
N ARG A 79 -12.82 49.06 -16.74
CA ARG A 79 -11.72 50.06 -16.82
C ARG A 79 -11.64 51.07 -15.65
N HIS A 80 -12.71 51.23 -14.87
CA HIS A 80 -12.73 52.16 -13.72
C HIS A 80 -12.34 51.52 -12.38
N MET A 81 -12.23 50.19 -12.29
CA MET A 81 -11.88 49.50 -11.04
C MET A 81 -10.38 49.33 -10.85
N VAL A 82 -9.60 49.40 -11.94
CA VAL A 82 -8.14 49.22 -11.91
C VAL A 82 -7.39 50.53 -11.64
N LEU A 83 -7.96 51.67 -12.03
CA LEU A 83 -7.35 52.98 -11.80
C LEU A 83 -7.52 53.48 -10.36
N ASP A 84 -8.60 53.11 -9.66
CA ASP A 84 -8.78 53.43 -8.23
C ASP A 84 -7.89 52.57 -7.31
N LEU A 85 -7.33 51.46 -7.81
CA LEU A 85 -6.41 50.59 -7.06
C LEU A 85 -4.94 51.07 -7.14
N LEU A 86 -4.62 51.98 -8.06
CA LEU A 86 -3.25 52.43 -8.33
C LEU A 86 -2.87 53.76 -7.65
N ASP A 87 -3.80 54.41 -6.94
CA ASP A 87 -3.57 55.73 -6.31
C ASP A 87 -3.28 55.66 -4.79
N ARG A 88 -2.90 54.49 -4.25
CA ARG A 88 -2.42 54.35 -2.85
C ARG A 88 -0.94 53.98 -2.82
N GLN A 89 -0.08 55.00 -2.89
CA GLN A 89 1.34 54.91 -2.59
C GLN A 89 1.56 54.68 -1.08
N GLU A 90 1.89 53.45 -0.68
CA GLU A 90 2.53 53.18 0.62
C GLU A 90 3.45 51.95 0.61
N SER A 91 3.75 51.35 -0.56
CA SER A 91 4.40 50.02 -0.65
C SER A 91 5.86 49.99 -1.12
N GLN A 92 6.49 51.15 -1.40
CA GLN A 92 7.90 51.16 -1.82
C GLN A 92 8.91 51.23 -0.65
N GLU A 93 8.53 51.76 0.52
CA GLU A 93 9.45 51.81 1.68
C GLU A 93 9.52 50.47 2.45
N GLU A 94 8.44 49.68 2.47
CA GLU A 94 8.40 48.36 3.15
C GLU A 94 9.25 47.29 2.44
N PHE A 95 9.40 47.38 1.12
CA PHE A 95 10.19 46.41 0.34
C PHE A 95 11.70 46.62 0.50
N LEU A 96 12.14 47.88 0.61
CA LEU A 96 13.52 48.25 0.93
C LEU A 96 13.91 47.89 2.38
N GLY A 97 12.96 47.96 3.33
CA GLY A 97 13.15 47.53 4.71
C GLY A 97 13.42 46.02 4.84
N CYS A 98 12.77 45.19 4.03
CA CYS A 98 13.00 43.74 4.00
C CYS A 98 14.37 43.35 3.43
N ILE A 99 14.89 44.12 2.46
CA ILE A 99 16.24 43.91 1.90
C ILE A 99 17.33 44.32 2.91
N TYR A 100 17.08 45.34 3.72
CA TYR A 100 18.01 45.78 4.77
C TYR A 100 18.08 44.79 5.95
N LEU A 101 16.96 44.14 6.32
CA LEU A 101 16.89 43.11 7.36
C LEU A 101 17.58 41.79 6.96
N SER A 102 17.56 41.45 5.67
CA SER A 102 18.29 40.28 5.12
C SER A 102 19.82 40.40 5.29
N LYS A 103 20.36 41.63 5.21
CA LYS A 103 21.79 41.92 5.38
C LYS A 103 22.29 41.86 6.83
N VAL A 104 21.41 42.04 7.82
CA VAL A 104 21.78 42.04 9.25
C VAL A 104 21.82 40.62 9.83
N ILE A 105 21.16 39.65 9.19
CA ILE A 105 21.06 38.26 9.67
C ILE A 105 22.27 37.40 9.22
N THR A 106 23.20 37.94 8.43
CA THR A 106 24.29 37.19 7.79
C THR A 106 25.71 37.51 8.29
N GLU A 107 25.90 38.20 9.42
CA GLU A 107 27.23 38.38 10.05
C GLU A 107 27.34 37.68 11.42
N PRO A 108 28.26 36.72 11.61
CA PRO A 108 28.53 36.08 12.90
C PRO A 108 29.56 36.87 13.71
N SER A 109 29.25 38.12 14.05
CA SER A 109 30.03 38.90 15.02
C SER A 109 29.24 40.15 15.40
N ILE A 110 29.11 40.43 16.72
CA ILE A 110 28.24 41.45 17.37
C ILE A 110 26.85 40.83 17.67
N VAL A 111 26.59 40.16 18.79
CA VAL A 111 26.33 40.75 20.13
C VAL A 111 26.81 39.78 21.21
N LEU A 112 28.11 39.87 21.51
CA LEU A 112 28.71 39.37 22.75
C LEU A 112 29.32 40.59 23.44
N LYS A 113 28.45 41.50 23.91
CA LYS A 113 28.73 42.64 24.80
C LYS A 113 27.45 43.45 25.02
N MET A 114 26.63 43.02 25.97
CA MET A 114 25.84 43.93 26.80
C MET A 114 25.47 43.21 28.10
N THR A 115 26.20 43.60 29.15
CA THR A 115 25.84 43.60 30.57
C THR A 115 25.62 42.27 31.29
N THR A 116 26.75 41.72 31.78
CA THR A 116 26.90 41.32 33.18
C THR A 116 26.69 42.53 34.11
N ASN A 117 25.76 42.44 35.06
CA ASN A 117 25.92 42.89 36.46
C ASN A 117 24.65 42.64 37.29
N ASP A 118 24.87 42.35 38.57
CA ASP A 118 23.95 42.35 39.71
C ASP A 118 23.08 41.11 40.03
N THR A 119 23.80 40.15 40.61
CA THR A 119 23.57 39.51 41.92
C THR A 119 22.17 39.49 42.57
N ARG A 120 21.79 38.25 42.94
CA ARG A 120 21.41 37.79 44.30
C ARG A 120 20.68 38.81 45.19
N ASN A 121 19.40 38.54 45.47
CA ASN A 121 18.94 38.40 46.86
C ASN A 121 17.52 37.82 46.94
N LEU A 122 17.30 37.08 48.02
CA LEU A 122 16.02 36.78 48.68
C LEU A 122 15.16 35.65 48.10
N SER A 123 15.63 34.43 48.33
CA SER A 123 14.81 33.44 49.02
C SER A 123 14.68 33.82 50.51
N GLN A 124 13.46 34.11 50.98
CA GLN A 124 12.93 33.83 52.34
C GLN A 124 11.68 34.67 52.66
N GLN A 125 10.53 33.99 52.82
CA GLN A 125 9.51 34.15 53.89
C GLN A 125 8.35 33.20 53.55
N LEU A 126 8.31 31.98 54.12
CA LEU A 126 7.56 31.59 55.34
C LEU A 126 6.05 31.94 55.23
N VAL A 127 5.15 30.99 54.93
CA VAL A 127 4.62 29.89 55.77
C VAL A 127 3.50 30.31 56.72
N LYS A 128 2.50 29.41 56.84
CA LYS A 128 1.45 29.23 57.87
C LYS A 128 0.16 30.02 57.63
N THR A 129 -1.05 29.45 57.83
CA THR A 129 -1.48 28.45 58.84
C THR A 129 -2.87 27.89 58.45
N GLN A 130 -3.12 26.56 58.55
CA GLN A 130 -3.99 25.85 59.54
C GLN A 130 -5.52 25.96 59.29
N PHE A 131 -6.46 25.02 59.51
CA PHE A 131 -6.71 23.79 60.32
C PHE A 131 -7.59 22.81 59.44
N VAL A 132 -7.51 21.46 59.45
CA VAL A 132 -7.92 20.44 60.47
C VAL A 132 -9.46 20.48 60.71
N GLU A 133 -10.28 19.42 60.70
CA GLU A 133 -10.18 17.96 60.89
C GLU A 133 -11.52 17.28 60.49
N ALA A 134 -11.47 15.95 60.22
CA ALA A 134 -12.32 14.85 60.72
C ALA A 134 -13.85 15.02 60.93
N ASP A 135 -14.70 14.00 60.94
CA ASP A 135 -14.75 12.65 60.39
C ASP A 135 -16.15 12.13 60.78
N ALA A 136 -16.72 11.29 59.92
CA ALA A 136 -17.41 10.04 60.27
C ALA A 136 -18.77 9.97 61.03
N VAL A 137 -19.42 8.84 60.68
CA VAL A 137 -20.34 7.98 61.48
C VAL A 137 -21.83 8.35 61.45
N SER A 138 -22.82 7.47 61.27
CA SER A 138 -23.00 6.10 60.76
C SER A 138 -24.47 5.69 61.03
N LEU A 139 -24.99 4.68 60.29
CA LEU A 139 -25.96 3.66 60.73
C LEU A 139 -27.40 4.15 61.10
N GLN A 140 -28.52 3.44 60.94
CA GLN A 140 -28.81 2.03 60.69
C GLN A 140 -30.32 1.85 60.41
N SER A 141 -30.67 0.95 59.47
CA SER A 141 -31.77 -0.05 59.55
C SER A 141 -33.24 0.44 59.63
N ARG A 142 -34.29 -0.31 59.26
CA ARG A 142 -34.50 -1.75 58.99
C ARG A 142 -35.93 -1.97 58.44
N ALA A 143 -36.08 -3.02 57.61
CA ALA A 143 -37.21 -4.00 57.58
C ALA A 143 -38.65 -3.53 57.21
N SER A 144 -39.56 -4.32 56.63
CA SER A 144 -39.63 -5.69 56.07
C SER A 144 -41.09 -6.01 55.67
N HIS A 145 -41.32 -6.89 54.66
CA HIS A 145 -42.29 -8.02 54.59
C HIS A 145 -42.85 -8.26 53.15
N ARG A 146 -42.57 -9.44 52.53
CA ARG A 146 -43.34 -10.72 52.42
C ARG A 146 -44.50 -10.65 51.39
N SER A 147 -44.85 -11.65 50.56
CA SER A 147 -44.50 -13.08 50.43
C SER A 147 -45.15 -13.71 49.16
N SER A 148 -44.62 -14.88 48.73
CA SER A 148 -45.28 -16.08 48.13
C SER A 148 -46.05 -15.98 46.78
N GLY A 149 -46.00 -16.93 45.84
CA GLY A 149 -45.50 -18.31 45.90
C GLY A 149 -45.55 -19.05 44.55
N GLN A 150 -44.94 -20.25 44.55
CA GLN A 150 -45.00 -21.31 43.54
C GLN A 150 -46.32 -22.11 43.62
N PRO A 151 -46.69 -22.92 42.60
CA PRO A 151 -46.36 -24.35 42.63
C PRO A 151 -46.02 -24.97 41.24
N SER A 152 -45.78 -26.28 41.28
CA SER A 152 -44.98 -27.11 40.38
C SER A 152 -45.74 -28.26 39.68
N ARG A 153 -45.10 -28.85 38.65
CA ARG A 153 -45.07 -30.29 38.21
C ARG A 153 -46.23 -30.91 37.40
N HIS A 154 -45.84 -31.57 36.28
CA HIS A 154 -46.04 -33.00 35.91
C HIS A 154 -45.53 -33.24 34.45
N SER A 155 -44.41 -33.94 34.18
CA SER A 155 -44.18 -35.40 33.96
C SER A 155 -44.72 -36.04 32.66
N MET A 156 -43.81 -36.31 31.68
CA MET A 156 -43.54 -37.51 30.80
C MET A 156 -44.67 -38.53 30.45
N PRO A 157 -44.61 -39.42 29.38
CA PRO A 157 -43.43 -39.94 28.62
C PRO A 157 -43.60 -40.32 27.09
N ARG A 158 -42.44 -40.59 26.43
CA ARG A 158 -42.02 -41.61 25.41
C ARG A 158 -42.90 -42.17 24.23
N ARG A 159 -42.35 -42.02 22.99
CA ARG A 159 -42.06 -42.98 21.85
C ARG A 159 -43.20 -43.84 21.22
N PRO A 160 -42.99 -44.61 20.10
CA PRO A 160 -42.26 -44.42 18.81
C PRO A 160 -43.04 -44.97 17.55
N THR A 161 -42.57 -44.78 16.29
CA THR A 161 -42.71 -45.67 15.08
C THR A 161 -42.14 -44.92 13.85
N SER A 162 -41.09 -45.36 13.12
CA SER A 162 -40.86 -46.47 12.18
C SER A 162 -41.59 -46.41 10.82
N THR A 163 -40.79 -46.20 9.77
CA THR A 163 -40.81 -46.80 8.41
C THR A 163 -42.06 -46.69 7.54
N TYR A 164 -41.91 -46.13 6.33
CA TYR A 164 -42.23 -46.82 5.07
C TYR A 164 -41.51 -46.18 3.86
N LYS A 165 -40.82 -47.01 3.07
CA LYS A 165 -40.35 -46.74 1.71
C LYS A 165 -41.52 -46.85 0.73
N ARG A 166 -41.58 -46.01 -0.31
CA ARG A 166 -42.01 -46.47 -1.65
C ARG A 166 -41.50 -45.57 -2.77
N ASN A 167 -40.86 -46.21 -3.74
CA ASN A 167 -40.50 -45.68 -5.05
C ASN A 167 -41.76 -45.31 -5.85
N HIS A 168 -41.66 -44.27 -6.67
CA HIS A 168 -42.17 -44.27 -8.04
C HIS A 168 -41.31 -43.35 -8.92
N SER A 169 -41.20 -43.78 -10.17
CA SER A 169 -40.36 -43.29 -11.24
C SER A 169 -41.04 -42.23 -12.11
N ASP A 170 -40.18 -41.51 -12.84
CA ASP A 170 -40.33 -40.92 -14.17
C ASP A 170 -41.02 -39.56 -14.43
N TYR A 171 -40.26 -38.79 -15.22
CA TYR A 171 -40.54 -37.68 -16.15
C TYR A 171 -40.55 -36.21 -15.69
N GLY A 172 -39.57 -35.47 -16.26
CA GLY A 172 -39.62 -34.06 -16.67
C GLY A 172 -39.32 -33.06 -15.54
N SER A 173 -38.32 -32.18 -15.61
CA SER A 173 -37.96 -31.33 -16.74
C SER A 173 -36.65 -30.60 -16.42
N TYR A 174 -35.76 -30.53 -17.41
CA TYR A 174 -34.53 -29.75 -17.38
C TYR A 174 -34.86 -28.25 -17.53
N SER A 175 -34.32 -27.40 -16.66
CA SER A 175 -34.00 -26.01 -17.01
C SER A 175 -32.62 -25.65 -16.46
N SER A 176 -31.64 -25.72 -17.35
CA SER A 176 -30.26 -25.28 -17.13
C SER A 176 -30.04 -23.99 -17.91
N THR A 177 -29.61 -22.93 -17.23
CA THR A 177 -29.05 -21.73 -17.86
C THR A 177 -27.63 -21.50 -17.31
N PRO A 178 -26.62 -21.22 -18.14
CA PRO A 178 -25.22 -21.54 -17.84
C PRO A 178 -24.43 -20.35 -17.28
N GLN A 179 -23.56 -20.63 -16.32
CA GLN A 179 -22.51 -19.73 -15.86
C GLN A 179 -21.29 -19.80 -16.80
N ARG A 180 -20.73 -18.61 -17.04
CA ARG A 180 -19.50 -18.29 -17.79
C ARG A 180 -18.33 -19.22 -17.43
N MET A 181 -17.91 -20.08 -18.36
CA MET A 181 -16.76 -20.97 -18.21
C MET A 181 -15.46 -20.31 -18.70
N SER A 182 -14.45 -20.26 -17.83
CA SER A 182 -13.06 -19.96 -18.13
C SER A 182 -12.23 -21.25 -18.11
N LYS A 183 -11.34 -21.45 -19.09
CA LYS A 183 -10.56 -22.68 -19.39
C LYS A 183 -11.43 -23.88 -19.77
N TRP A 184 -11.16 -24.48 -20.92
CA TRP A 184 -11.75 -25.76 -21.29
C TRP A 184 -11.41 -26.79 -20.21
N SER A 185 -12.41 -27.13 -19.40
CA SER A 185 -12.30 -28.23 -18.45
C SER A 185 -11.99 -29.49 -19.25
N THR A 186 -10.83 -30.10 -19.00
CA THR A 186 -10.47 -31.44 -19.47
C THR A 186 -11.66 -32.34 -19.23
N VAL A 187 -12.30 -32.80 -20.30
CA VAL A 187 -13.34 -33.81 -20.14
C VAL A 187 -12.62 -35.08 -19.75
N ASP A 188 -12.98 -35.60 -18.58
CA ASP A 188 -12.46 -36.84 -18.00
C ASP A 188 -12.93 -38.02 -18.87
N LEU A 189 -12.27 -38.18 -20.02
CA LEU A 189 -12.52 -39.18 -21.05
C LEU A 189 -12.09 -40.58 -20.57
N SER A 190 -11.31 -40.66 -19.48
CA SER A 190 -10.91 -41.89 -18.79
C SER A 190 -12.09 -42.79 -18.35
N ARG A 191 -13.31 -42.26 -18.29
CA ARG A 191 -14.54 -43.03 -17.96
C ARG A 191 -15.19 -43.73 -19.15
N VAL A 192 -14.75 -43.44 -20.39
CA VAL A 192 -15.27 -44.05 -21.62
C VAL A 192 -14.29 -45.14 -22.06
N GLY A 193 -14.48 -46.36 -21.57
CA GLY A 193 -13.55 -47.48 -21.82
C GLY A 193 -13.53 -48.05 -23.25
N ASP A 194 -14.27 -47.48 -24.21
CA ASP A 194 -14.37 -47.96 -25.59
C ASP A 194 -13.83 -46.91 -26.59
N PRO A 195 -12.71 -47.19 -27.31
CA PRO A 195 -12.09 -46.29 -28.28
C PRO A 195 -13.05 -45.82 -29.39
N VAL A 196 -14.01 -46.66 -29.80
CA VAL A 196 -15.00 -46.29 -30.83
C VAL A 196 -15.95 -45.22 -30.33
N THR A 197 -16.44 -45.38 -29.10
CA THR A 197 -17.31 -44.40 -28.44
C THR A 197 -16.55 -43.09 -28.19
N MET A 198 -15.28 -43.17 -27.82
CA MET A 198 -14.41 -42.01 -27.60
C MET A 198 -14.13 -41.25 -28.91
N ALA A 199 -13.77 -41.94 -29.99
CA ALA A 199 -13.56 -41.34 -31.31
C ALA A 199 -14.84 -40.66 -31.80
N LYS A 200 -16.02 -41.26 -31.55
CA LYS A 200 -17.32 -40.64 -31.85
C LYS A 200 -17.57 -39.36 -31.07
N MET A 201 -17.21 -39.32 -29.79
CA MET A 201 -17.36 -38.13 -28.96
C MET A 201 -16.42 -36.99 -29.40
N ILE A 202 -15.16 -37.31 -29.68
CA ILE A 202 -14.17 -36.34 -30.17
C ILE A 202 -14.59 -35.80 -31.54
N ALA A 203 -14.99 -36.68 -32.47
CA ALA A 203 -15.44 -36.28 -33.80
C ALA A 203 -16.65 -35.34 -33.73
N ARG A 204 -17.66 -35.68 -32.91
CA ARG A 204 -18.84 -34.80 -32.71
C ARG A 204 -18.45 -33.42 -32.18
N ARG A 205 -17.42 -33.36 -31.33
CA ARG A 205 -16.96 -32.12 -30.73
C ARG A 205 -16.12 -31.28 -31.71
N ALA A 206 -15.28 -31.92 -32.51
CA ALA A 206 -14.57 -31.29 -33.62
C ALA A 206 -15.55 -30.68 -34.64
N THR A 207 -16.65 -31.37 -34.97
CA THR A 207 -17.72 -30.81 -35.79
C THR A 207 -18.36 -29.58 -35.14
N LEU A 208 -18.69 -29.62 -33.85
CA LEU A 208 -19.27 -28.47 -33.14
C LEU A 208 -18.33 -27.25 -33.07
N LEU A 209 -17.03 -27.48 -33.12
CA LEU A 209 -16.00 -26.43 -33.13
C LEU A 209 -15.69 -25.92 -34.54
N GLY A 210 -16.34 -26.45 -35.58
CA GLY A 210 -16.08 -26.04 -36.97
C GLY A 210 -14.77 -26.57 -37.56
N TRP A 211 -14.18 -27.61 -36.95
CA TRP A 211 -12.94 -28.24 -37.44
C TRP A 211 -13.17 -29.29 -38.53
N PHE A 212 -14.42 -29.71 -38.71
CA PHE A 212 -14.88 -30.51 -39.84
C PHE A 212 -15.94 -29.70 -40.55
N ASP A 213 -15.70 -29.35 -41.82
CA ASP A 213 -16.72 -28.72 -42.65
C ASP A 213 -17.97 -29.60 -42.75
N GLU A 214 -19.16 -29.01 -42.60
CA GLU A 214 -20.41 -29.68 -42.97
C GLU A 214 -20.37 -29.87 -44.49
N ALA A 215 -20.49 -31.14 -44.94
CA ALA A 215 -20.41 -31.51 -46.35
C ALA A 215 -21.23 -30.56 -47.23
N SER A 216 -20.54 -29.71 -48.00
CA SER A 216 -21.15 -29.00 -49.13
C SER A 216 -21.73 -30.06 -50.07
N ASN A 217 -23.03 -30.00 -50.34
CA ASN A 217 -23.80 -30.94 -51.17
C ASN A 217 -23.41 -30.90 -52.67
N ASP A 218 -22.13 -30.82 -53.00
CA ASP A 218 -21.63 -30.95 -54.36
C ASP A 218 -21.10 -32.38 -54.57
N VAL A 219 -21.79 -33.05 -55.48
CA VAL A 219 -21.64 -34.44 -55.92
C VAL A 219 -20.33 -34.63 -56.71
N ASP A 220 -19.49 -35.59 -56.31
CA ASP A 220 -18.64 -36.48 -57.15
C ASP A 220 -17.28 -36.99 -56.55
N ASP A 221 -17.06 -37.05 -55.22
CA ASP A 221 -15.99 -37.93 -54.68
C ASP A 221 -16.32 -38.46 -53.26
N ASP A 222 -16.53 -39.77 -53.15
CA ASP A 222 -17.23 -40.45 -52.04
C ASP A 222 -16.30 -40.86 -50.88
N SER A 223 -15.41 -39.97 -50.42
CA SER A 223 -14.58 -40.26 -49.23
C SER A 223 -14.27 -39.03 -48.36
N SER A 224 -14.61 -39.11 -47.07
CA SER A 224 -14.35 -38.03 -46.10
C SER A 224 -12.87 -37.98 -45.73
N TYR A 225 -12.26 -36.81 -45.88
CA TYR A 225 -10.91 -36.51 -45.39
C TYR A 225 -10.89 -35.95 -43.96
N ALA A 226 -12.06 -35.65 -43.38
CA ALA A 226 -12.20 -35.33 -41.96
C ALA A 226 -12.40 -36.62 -41.16
N CYS A 227 -11.51 -36.89 -40.20
CA CYS A 227 -11.48 -38.14 -39.44
C CYS A 227 -10.86 -37.95 -38.05
N VAL A 228 -11.34 -38.74 -37.08
CA VAL A 228 -10.66 -39.02 -35.82
C VAL A 228 -10.31 -40.49 -35.76
N ALA A 229 -9.04 -40.80 -35.50
CA ALA A 229 -8.51 -42.14 -35.36
C ALA A 229 -7.92 -42.34 -33.96
N LEU A 230 -8.45 -43.31 -33.21
CA LEU A 230 -7.90 -43.70 -31.91
C LEU A 230 -7.42 -45.15 -31.96
N LYS A 231 -6.19 -45.40 -31.50
CA LYS A 231 -5.59 -46.73 -31.48
C LYS A 231 -6.12 -47.52 -30.27
N ASP A 232 -6.58 -48.74 -30.51
CA ASP A 232 -7.04 -49.65 -29.46
C ASP A 232 -5.88 -50.43 -28.81
N SER A 233 -6.17 -51.20 -27.76
CA SER A 233 -5.17 -52.03 -27.06
C SER A 233 -4.58 -53.16 -27.92
N GLN A 234 -5.17 -53.45 -29.09
CA GLN A 234 -4.68 -54.44 -30.07
C GLN A 234 -3.89 -53.79 -31.21
N GLY A 235 -3.70 -52.46 -31.17
CA GLY A 235 -2.99 -51.69 -32.17
C GLY A 235 -3.80 -51.37 -33.43
N GLN A 236 -5.11 -51.62 -33.45
CA GLN A 236 -6.01 -51.27 -34.54
C GLN A 236 -6.61 -49.87 -34.32
N TYR A 237 -6.82 -49.11 -35.41
CA TYR A 237 -7.42 -47.77 -35.32
C TYR A 237 -8.95 -47.84 -35.40
N ALA A 238 -9.63 -47.29 -34.39
CA ALA A 238 -11.04 -46.96 -34.43
C ALA A 238 -11.23 -45.61 -35.15
N LEU A 239 -11.74 -45.65 -36.38
CA LEU A 239 -11.95 -44.49 -37.24
C LEU A 239 -13.39 -43.95 -37.12
N MET A 240 -13.51 -42.62 -37.13
CA MET A 240 -14.79 -41.91 -37.18
C MET A 240 -14.70 -40.71 -38.13
N PRO A 241 -15.47 -40.66 -39.23
CA PRO A 241 -16.41 -41.67 -39.72
C PRO A 241 -15.71 -42.96 -40.20
N GLN A 242 -16.43 -44.09 -40.25
CA GLN A 242 -15.85 -45.37 -40.68
C GLN A 242 -15.44 -45.38 -42.17
N ASP A 243 -16.11 -44.57 -43.00
CA ASP A 243 -15.87 -44.44 -44.44
C ASP A 243 -14.82 -43.34 -44.73
N THR A 244 -13.63 -43.47 -44.15
CA THR A 244 -12.51 -42.52 -44.34
C THR A 244 -11.69 -42.86 -45.59
N ALA A 245 -11.19 -41.85 -46.30
CA ALA A 245 -10.36 -42.03 -47.50
C ALA A 245 -9.12 -42.91 -47.26
N SER A 246 -8.88 -43.90 -48.15
CA SER A 246 -7.75 -44.84 -48.06
C SER A 246 -6.35 -44.20 -47.96
N PRO A 247 -6.06 -43.08 -48.67
CA PRO A 247 -4.78 -42.38 -48.52
C PRO A 247 -4.58 -41.80 -47.11
N LEU A 248 -5.65 -41.32 -46.47
CA LEU A 248 -5.59 -40.75 -45.11
C LEU A 248 -5.36 -41.85 -44.07
N VAL A 249 -6.02 -42.99 -44.20
CA VAL A 249 -5.77 -44.15 -43.33
C VAL A 249 -4.31 -44.60 -43.41
N SER A 250 -3.72 -44.60 -44.61
CA SER A 250 -2.31 -44.96 -44.82
C SER A 250 -1.36 -43.95 -44.17
N ALA A 251 -1.67 -42.65 -44.24
CA ALA A 251 -0.90 -41.60 -43.58
C ALA A 251 -0.96 -41.72 -42.04
N ILE A 252 -2.15 -41.99 -41.48
CA ILE A 252 -2.35 -42.22 -40.04
C ILE A 252 -1.53 -43.43 -39.56
N GLN A 253 -1.57 -44.54 -40.31
CA GLN A 253 -0.76 -45.73 -40.02
C GLN A 253 0.74 -45.46 -40.11
N THR A 254 1.18 -44.52 -40.95
CA THR A 254 2.59 -44.15 -41.10
C THR A 254 3.10 -43.28 -39.95
N ILE A 255 2.24 -42.43 -39.38
CA ILE A 255 2.55 -41.63 -38.17
C ILE A 255 2.61 -42.53 -36.92
N ASP A 256 1.72 -43.52 -36.86
CA ASP A 256 1.62 -44.54 -35.81
C ASP A 256 1.39 -44.03 -34.37
N GLU A 257 0.69 -42.91 -34.21
CA GLU A 257 0.41 -42.30 -32.91
C GLU A 257 -0.92 -42.76 -32.29
N PRO A 258 -1.05 -42.84 -30.94
CA PRO A 258 -2.25 -43.33 -30.26
C PRO A 258 -3.54 -42.58 -30.59
N ALA A 259 -3.46 -41.29 -30.88
CA ALA A 259 -4.61 -40.46 -31.21
C ALA A 259 -4.27 -39.49 -32.35
N VAL A 260 -5.02 -39.53 -33.45
CA VAL A 260 -4.78 -38.73 -34.65
C VAL A 260 -6.10 -38.11 -35.13
N MET A 261 -6.05 -36.86 -35.62
CA MET A 261 -7.18 -36.14 -36.20
C MET A 261 -6.75 -35.44 -37.50
N SER A 262 -7.60 -35.49 -38.51
CA SER A 262 -7.47 -34.66 -39.72
C SER A 262 -8.46 -33.51 -39.67
N MET A 263 -7.94 -32.30 -39.46
CA MET A 263 -8.72 -31.07 -39.35
C MET A 263 -8.86 -30.41 -40.72
N ILE A 264 -10.11 -30.08 -41.08
CA ILE A 264 -10.48 -29.39 -42.33
C ILE A 264 -11.42 -28.26 -41.94
N SER A 265 -10.86 -27.04 -41.90
CA SER A 265 -11.59 -25.82 -41.55
C SER A 265 -11.36 -24.72 -42.59
N GLU A 266 -12.21 -23.69 -42.58
CA GLU A 266 -12.05 -22.51 -43.44
C GLU A 266 -10.68 -21.83 -43.23
N ILE A 267 -10.20 -21.77 -41.98
CA ILE A 267 -8.89 -21.23 -41.61
C ILE A 267 -7.77 -22.09 -42.24
N THR A 268 -7.87 -23.41 -42.12
CA THR A 268 -6.90 -24.35 -42.73
C THR A 268 -6.82 -24.15 -44.25
N SER A 269 -7.97 -23.99 -44.90
CA SER A 269 -8.03 -23.74 -46.35
C SER A 269 -7.40 -22.42 -46.76
N LYS A 270 -7.57 -21.35 -45.96
CA LYS A 270 -6.94 -20.04 -46.19
C LYS A 270 -5.42 -20.12 -46.02
N VAL A 271 -4.95 -20.72 -44.92
CA VAL A 271 -3.51 -20.87 -44.67
C VAL A 271 -2.85 -21.72 -45.77
N VAL A 272 -3.47 -22.82 -46.21
CA VAL A 272 -2.95 -23.65 -47.31
C VAL A 272 -2.88 -22.86 -48.63
N ALA A 273 -3.79 -21.92 -48.88
CA ALA A 273 -3.76 -21.09 -50.08
C ALA A 273 -2.62 -20.05 -50.10
N GLU A 274 -2.11 -19.66 -48.92
CA GLU A 274 -1.00 -18.71 -48.77
C GLU A 274 0.38 -19.39 -48.82
N ILE A 275 0.44 -20.71 -48.62
CA ILE A 275 1.70 -21.47 -48.65
C ILE A 275 2.18 -21.67 -50.09
N THR A 276 3.44 -21.31 -50.34
CA THR A 276 4.06 -21.55 -51.65
C THR A 276 4.41 -23.04 -51.85
N PRO A 277 4.34 -23.59 -53.08
CA PRO A 277 4.57 -25.02 -53.32
C PRO A 277 5.96 -25.56 -52.93
N GLU A 278 6.96 -24.69 -52.75
CA GLU A 278 8.34 -25.06 -52.39
C GLU A 278 8.61 -25.00 -50.87
N GLN A 279 7.64 -24.50 -50.07
CA GLN A 279 7.79 -24.29 -48.64
C GLN A 279 7.70 -25.63 -47.88
N LYS A 280 8.75 -25.96 -47.12
CA LYS A 280 8.86 -27.24 -46.37
C LYS A 280 8.35 -27.16 -44.92
N TYR A 281 8.30 -25.97 -44.36
CA TYR A 281 7.80 -25.72 -43.01
C TYR A 281 7.19 -24.33 -42.94
N LEU A 282 6.25 -24.16 -42.03
CA LEU A 282 5.67 -22.88 -41.68
C LEU A 282 6.17 -22.49 -40.28
N LEU A 283 6.74 -21.29 -40.15
CA LEU A 283 7.27 -20.77 -38.90
C LEU A 283 6.22 -19.90 -38.23
N VAL A 284 5.86 -20.23 -36.98
CA VAL A 284 4.98 -19.41 -36.15
C VAL A 284 5.84 -18.42 -35.38
N GLU A 285 5.78 -17.13 -35.70
CA GLU A 285 6.68 -16.12 -35.11
C GLU A 285 6.49 -15.94 -33.59
N SER A 286 5.26 -16.12 -33.10
CA SER A 286 4.93 -15.97 -31.68
C SER A 286 5.47 -17.09 -30.79
N THR A 287 5.58 -18.32 -31.30
CA THR A 287 6.02 -19.50 -30.53
C THR A 287 7.37 -20.06 -30.98
N GLY A 288 7.86 -19.66 -32.16
CA GLY A 288 9.04 -20.25 -32.81
C GLY A 288 8.83 -21.67 -33.34
N ALA A 289 7.60 -22.21 -33.26
CA ALA A 289 7.29 -23.57 -33.71
C ALA A 289 7.37 -23.68 -35.24
N ARG A 290 7.84 -24.83 -35.73
CA ARG A 290 7.93 -25.15 -37.16
C ARG A 290 6.94 -26.26 -37.50
N ILE A 291 5.85 -25.92 -38.19
CA ILE A 291 4.85 -26.89 -38.65
C ILE A 291 5.31 -27.41 -40.02
N PRO A 292 5.62 -28.71 -40.18
CA PRO A 292 6.01 -29.29 -41.47
C PRO A 292 4.89 -29.20 -42.51
N VAL A 293 5.27 -28.94 -43.76
CA VAL A 293 4.37 -28.89 -44.91
C VAL A 293 4.73 -30.02 -45.88
N VAL A 294 3.75 -30.85 -46.24
CA VAL A 294 3.88 -31.93 -47.23
C VAL A 294 2.96 -31.69 -48.42
N ALA A 295 3.37 -32.13 -49.61
CA ALA A 295 2.62 -31.87 -50.83
C ALA A 295 1.33 -32.71 -50.90
N ALA A 296 1.36 -33.98 -50.54
CA ALA A 296 0.19 -34.86 -50.46
C ALA A 296 0.26 -35.84 -49.28
N LEU A 297 -0.88 -36.46 -48.93
CA LEU A 297 -0.94 -37.48 -47.86
C LEU A 297 0.05 -38.65 -48.07
N GLY A 298 0.41 -38.97 -49.32
CA GLY A 298 1.40 -40.00 -49.64
C GLY A 298 2.85 -39.64 -49.31
N ASP A 299 3.13 -38.35 -49.05
CA ASP A 299 4.46 -37.85 -48.69
C ASP A 299 4.69 -37.80 -47.17
N VAL A 300 3.70 -38.24 -46.38
CA VAL A 300 3.84 -38.40 -44.92
C VAL A 300 4.80 -39.56 -44.63
N PHE A 301 5.81 -39.30 -43.79
CA PHE A 301 6.83 -40.28 -43.39
C PHE A 301 6.96 -40.36 -41.86
N VAL A 302 7.43 -41.51 -41.36
CA VAL A 302 7.48 -41.86 -39.93
C VAL A 302 8.19 -40.82 -39.05
N GLY A 303 9.18 -40.11 -39.59
CA GLY A 303 9.97 -39.11 -38.85
C GLY A 303 9.24 -37.82 -38.48
N LEU A 304 8.03 -37.56 -39.03
CA LEU A 304 7.26 -36.34 -38.74
C LEU A 304 6.86 -36.24 -37.26
N ALA A 305 6.43 -37.34 -36.66
CA ALA A 305 5.97 -37.39 -35.27
C ALA A 305 7.04 -36.97 -34.24
N HIS A 306 8.33 -37.15 -34.58
CA HIS A 306 9.45 -36.73 -33.73
C HIS A 306 9.73 -35.22 -33.77
N THR A 307 9.17 -34.49 -34.74
CA THR A 307 9.53 -33.09 -35.00
C THR A 307 8.44 -32.10 -34.68
N SER A 308 7.17 -32.51 -34.71
CA SER A 308 5.99 -31.66 -34.50
C SER A 308 4.81 -32.52 -34.04
N SER A 309 3.77 -31.89 -33.49
CA SER A 309 2.48 -32.52 -33.18
C SER A 309 1.42 -32.34 -34.28
N ALA A 310 1.78 -31.65 -35.38
CA ALA A 310 0.91 -31.42 -36.53
C ALA A 310 1.71 -31.26 -37.84
N CYS A 311 1.05 -31.52 -38.97
CA CYS A 311 1.58 -31.38 -40.32
C CYS A 311 0.50 -30.86 -41.29
N ILE A 312 0.86 -29.91 -42.15
CA ILE A 312 -0.03 -29.33 -43.16
C ILE A 312 0.12 -30.11 -44.47
N VAL A 313 -1.00 -30.53 -45.06
CA VAL A 313 -1.05 -31.27 -46.32
C VAL A 313 -1.68 -30.40 -47.41
N LEU A 314 -0.91 -30.04 -48.43
CA LEU A 314 -1.33 -29.03 -49.43
C LEU A 314 -2.40 -29.55 -50.40
N LYS A 315 -2.23 -30.74 -50.98
CA LYS A 315 -3.13 -31.28 -52.02
C LYS A 315 -4.54 -31.52 -51.50
N GLU A 316 -4.66 -32.15 -50.34
CA GLU A 316 -5.94 -32.44 -49.68
C GLU A 316 -6.45 -31.28 -48.79
N LYS A 317 -5.71 -30.17 -48.68
CA LYS A 317 -6.04 -28.95 -47.92
C LYS A 317 -6.46 -29.20 -46.46
N LEU A 318 -5.70 -30.03 -45.76
CA LEU A 318 -5.99 -30.42 -44.39
C LEU A 318 -4.77 -30.30 -43.48
N VAL A 319 -5.00 -30.24 -42.17
CA VAL A 319 -3.95 -30.37 -41.16
C VAL A 319 -4.12 -31.70 -40.43
N LEU A 320 -3.07 -32.53 -40.47
CA LEU A 320 -3.01 -33.79 -39.75
C LEU A 320 -2.31 -33.55 -38.41
N LEU A 321 -2.98 -33.83 -37.30
CA LEU A 321 -2.47 -33.59 -35.95
C LEU A 321 -2.62 -34.82 -35.07
N TRP A 322 -1.71 -34.98 -34.10
CA TRP A 322 -1.64 -36.18 -33.28
C TRP A 322 -1.25 -35.88 -31.83
N SER A 323 -1.54 -36.84 -30.95
CA SER A 323 -1.22 -36.81 -29.53
C SER A 323 -0.87 -38.22 -29.03
N HIS A 324 0.10 -38.31 -28.13
CA HIS A 324 0.46 -39.56 -27.44
C HIS A 324 -0.64 -40.05 -26.50
N GLU A 325 -1.53 -39.16 -26.08
CA GLU A 325 -2.66 -39.47 -25.21
C GLU A 325 -3.98 -38.94 -25.84
N PRO A 326 -5.01 -39.78 -25.97
CA PRO A 326 -6.30 -39.40 -26.56
C PRO A 326 -6.98 -38.18 -25.90
N ASP A 327 -6.78 -37.99 -24.59
CA ASP A 327 -7.41 -36.92 -23.81
C ASP A 327 -6.91 -35.53 -24.21
N PHE A 328 -5.67 -35.44 -24.71
CA PHE A 328 -5.06 -34.19 -25.11
C PHE A 328 -5.29 -33.82 -26.59
N LEU A 329 -5.85 -34.72 -27.40
CA LEU A 329 -6.01 -34.51 -28.85
C LEU A 329 -6.79 -33.22 -29.19
N LEU A 330 -7.87 -32.91 -28.44
CA LEU A 330 -8.65 -31.69 -28.63
C LEU A 330 -7.89 -30.42 -28.23
N ASN A 331 -7.03 -30.51 -27.21
CA ASN A 331 -6.20 -29.37 -26.78
C ASN A 331 -5.11 -29.09 -27.82
N THR A 332 -4.49 -30.15 -28.38
CA THR A 332 -3.54 -30.04 -29.47
C THR A 332 -4.18 -29.40 -30.71
N ALA A 333 -5.39 -29.84 -31.08
CA ALA A 333 -6.13 -29.26 -32.20
C ALA A 333 -6.40 -27.76 -32.03
N HIS A 334 -6.78 -27.33 -30.82
CA HIS A 334 -7.04 -25.91 -30.56
C HIS A 334 -5.79 -25.04 -30.53
N GLU A 335 -4.67 -25.55 -30.02
CA GLU A 335 -3.41 -24.82 -30.07
C GLU A 335 -2.93 -24.66 -31.52
N VAL A 336 -3.06 -25.71 -32.33
CA VAL A 336 -2.74 -25.66 -33.77
C VAL A 336 -3.67 -24.68 -34.49
N GLU A 337 -4.97 -24.68 -34.22
CA GLU A 337 -5.91 -23.71 -34.77
C GLU A 337 -5.55 -22.27 -34.39
N ARG A 338 -5.21 -22.01 -33.13
CA ARG A 338 -4.77 -20.68 -32.66
C ARG A 338 -3.55 -20.18 -33.44
N GLN A 339 -2.59 -21.07 -33.68
CA GLN A 339 -1.41 -20.77 -34.49
C GLN A 339 -1.78 -20.49 -35.95
N LEU A 340 -2.71 -21.25 -36.54
CA LEU A 340 -3.21 -21.02 -37.91
C LEU A 340 -4.00 -19.71 -38.05
N VAL A 341 -4.78 -19.31 -37.04
CA VAL A 341 -5.54 -18.03 -37.06
C VAL A 341 -4.59 -16.84 -37.08
N GLU A 342 -3.57 -16.84 -36.23
CA GLU A 342 -2.54 -15.79 -36.17
C GLU A 342 -1.87 -15.57 -37.53
N LEU A 343 -1.65 -16.66 -38.28
CA LEU A 343 -1.03 -16.63 -39.59
C LEU A 343 -1.97 -16.13 -40.69
N SER A 344 -3.27 -16.46 -40.60
CA SER A 344 -4.26 -16.11 -41.64
C SER A 344 -4.65 -14.63 -41.71
N GLY A 345 -4.08 -13.77 -40.85
CA GLY A 345 -4.35 -12.32 -40.84
C GLY A 345 -5.80 -11.92 -40.51
N VAL A 346 -6.65 -12.89 -40.14
CA VAL A 346 -8.02 -12.63 -39.69
C VAL A 346 -7.97 -12.31 -38.20
N SER A 347 -7.93 -11.03 -37.87
CA SER A 347 -8.19 -10.54 -36.52
C SER A 347 -9.62 -10.94 -36.12
N GLY A 348 -9.73 -12.06 -35.39
CA GLY A 348 -10.98 -12.52 -34.81
C GLY A 348 -11.46 -11.58 -33.71
N GLU A 349 -12.53 -10.85 -34.02
CA GLU A 349 -13.52 -10.47 -33.02
C GLU A 349 -13.90 -11.72 -32.21
N SER A 350 -13.87 -11.62 -30.89
CA SER A 350 -14.36 -12.66 -30.01
C SER A 350 -15.88 -12.81 -30.16
N GLY A 351 -16.31 -13.79 -30.95
CA GLY A 351 -17.66 -14.34 -31.01
C GLY A 351 -17.61 -15.86 -30.97
N ASP A 352 -18.17 -16.46 -29.91
CA ASP A 352 -18.39 -17.91 -29.80
C ASP A 352 -19.27 -18.42 -30.96
N PRO A 353 -18.93 -19.54 -31.62
CA PRO A 353 -19.81 -20.16 -32.60
C PRO A 353 -20.83 -21.06 -31.88
N THR A 354 -22.10 -20.62 -31.82
CA THR A 354 -23.25 -21.54 -31.73
C THR A 354 -24.32 -21.12 -32.74
N PRO A 355 -25.07 -22.07 -33.35
CA PRO A 355 -25.79 -21.82 -34.60
C PRO A 355 -27.11 -21.08 -34.39
N HIS A 356 -27.43 -20.22 -35.35
CA HIS A 356 -28.66 -19.44 -35.45
C HIS A 356 -29.94 -20.30 -35.58
N PHE A 357 -30.96 -19.95 -34.81
CA PHE A 357 -32.36 -20.03 -35.26
C PHE A 357 -33.09 -18.73 -34.90
N SER A 358 -33.61 -18.06 -35.93
CA SER A 358 -34.29 -16.76 -35.88
C SER A 358 -35.71 -16.84 -35.32
N ALA A 359 -36.11 -15.89 -34.46
CA ALA A 359 -37.48 -15.35 -34.40
C ALA A 359 -37.56 -14.05 -33.56
N ASN A 360 -37.69 -12.94 -34.28
CA ASN A 360 -38.47 -11.71 -34.04
C ASN A 360 -38.62 -11.06 -32.64
N GLN A 361 -38.12 -9.82 -32.61
CA GLN A 361 -38.73 -8.58 -32.09
C GLN A 361 -39.30 -8.58 -30.66
N SER A 362 -38.73 -7.74 -29.78
CA SER A 362 -39.19 -6.35 -29.62
C SER A 362 -38.49 -5.63 -28.46
N GLU A 363 -38.25 -4.35 -28.72
CA GLU A 363 -37.75 -3.25 -27.87
C GLU A 363 -37.95 -3.37 -26.36
N PHE A 364 -36.87 -3.13 -25.60
CA PHE A 364 -36.85 -2.17 -24.49
C PHE A 364 -35.39 -1.81 -24.13
N GLU A 365 -34.92 -0.69 -24.66
CA GLU A 365 -33.62 -0.09 -24.38
C GLU A 365 -33.58 0.57 -23.00
N LYS A 366 -32.53 0.28 -22.22
CA LYS A 366 -31.93 1.21 -21.26
C LYS A 366 -30.50 1.48 -21.72
N ALA A 367 -30.34 2.68 -22.26
CA ALA A 367 -29.08 3.24 -22.72
C ALA A 367 -28.14 3.59 -21.57
N ASN A 368 -26.87 3.25 -21.74
CA ASN A 368 -25.71 4.01 -21.27
C ASN A 368 -24.67 4.01 -22.39
N ASP A 369 -24.23 5.21 -22.72
CA ASP A 369 -23.06 5.67 -23.48
C ASP A 369 -22.72 5.02 -24.83
N THR A 370 -22.95 5.70 -25.97
CA THR A 370 -22.14 6.82 -26.52
C THR A 370 -20.66 6.48 -26.58
N THR A 371 -20.22 5.95 -27.74
CA THR A 371 -19.51 6.70 -28.82
C THR A 371 -18.15 7.22 -28.38
N ALA A 372 -17.07 7.09 -29.14
CA ALA A 372 -16.87 6.63 -30.50
C ALA A 372 -15.36 6.51 -30.71
N THR A 373 -14.99 5.96 -31.85
CA THR A 373 -13.83 6.38 -32.63
C THR A 373 -13.47 7.87 -32.48
N PRO A 374 -12.20 8.19 -32.75
CA PRO A 374 -11.95 9.07 -33.89
C PRO A 374 -10.97 8.34 -34.82
N SER A 375 -11.38 7.87 -36.00
CA SER A 375 -11.36 8.68 -37.22
C SER A 375 -10.71 10.06 -37.04
N VAL A 376 -9.54 10.26 -37.63
CA VAL A 376 -9.16 11.57 -38.15
C VAL A 376 -9.39 11.44 -39.66
N VAL A 377 -10.56 11.84 -40.16
CA VAL A 377 -10.94 13.23 -40.46
C VAL A 377 -9.89 13.88 -41.38
N ARG A 378 -10.39 14.41 -42.49
CA ARG A 378 -9.66 15.23 -43.45
C ARG A 378 -8.76 16.24 -42.69
N GLY A 379 -7.43 16.07 -42.80
CA GLY A 379 -6.43 16.84 -42.03
C GLY A 379 -5.39 15.98 -41.26
N GLY A 380 -5.58 14.64 -41.19
CA GLY A 380 -4.60 13.71 -40.60
C GLY A 380 -3.33 13.55 -41.45
N LEU A 381 -2.18 13.46 -40.79
CA LEU A 381 -0.88 13.25 -41.43
C LEU A 381 -0.78 11.81 -41.94
N ASP A 382 -0.33 11.67 -43.19
CA ASP A 382 -0.24 10.41 -43.91
C ASP A 382 0.95 9.59 -43.40
N GLU A 383 0.66 8.55 -42.61
CA GLU A 383 1.63 7.65 -41.97
C GLU A 383 2.50 6.86 -42.99
N LYS A 384 2.16 6.92 -44.30
CA LYS A 384 2.98 6.34 -45.38
C LYS A 384 4.04 7.28 -45.94
N ASN A 385 4.11 8.53 -45.49
CA ASN A 385 5.08 9.49 -45.97
C ASN A 385 6.41 9.34 -45.21
N GLU A 386 7.52 9.15 -45.93
CA GLU A 386 8.85 8.92 -45.35
C GLU A 386 9.29 10.04 -44.40
N ILE A 387 8.82 11.27 -44.59
CA ILE A 387 9.11 12.41 -43.70
C ILE A 387 8.44 12.25 -42.33
N TYR A 388 7.22 11.70 -42.28
CA TYR A 388 6.49 11.45 -41.03
C TYR A 388 6.99 10.18 -40.35
N MET A 389 7.30 9.12 -41.09
CA MET A 389 8.02 7.95 -40.54
C MET A 389 9.37 8.33 -39.93
N LYS A 390 10.10 9.26 -40.56
CA LYS A 390 11.39 9.75 -40.04
C LYS A 390 11.23 10.66 -38.83
N ALA A 391 10.13 11.41 -38.73
CA ALA A 391 9.79 12.21 -37.56
C ALA A 391 9.29 11.33 -36.39
N VAL A 392 8.50 10.30 -36.67
CA VAL A 392 8.04 9.29 -35.70
C VAL A 392 9.22 8.43 -35.20
N ALA A 393 10.13 8.02 -36.08
CA ALA A 393 11.37 7.33 -35.66
C ALA A 393 12.32 8.24 -34.85
N LEU A 394 12.29 9.57 -35.08
CA LEU A 394 13.00 10.56 -34.26
C LEU A 394 12.32 10.84 -32.90
N GLU A 395 11.00 10.67 -32.81
CA GLU A 395 10.22 10.85 -31.57
C GLU A 395 10.12 9.57 -30.72
N GLU A 396 10.17 8.39 -31.33
CA GLU A 396 10.08 7.08 -30.64
C GLU A 396 11.44 6.51 -30.21
N GLY A 397 12.55 7.15 -30.56
CA GLY A 397 13.87 6.83 -30.00
C GLY A 397 14.30 5.38 -30.26
N GLU A 398 14.26 4.94 -31.52
CA GLU A 398 15.12 3.83 -31.93
C GLU A 398 16.57 4.31 -31.84
N GLU A 399 17.19 4.06 -30.69
CA GLU A 399 18.64 3.99 -30.59
C GLU A 399 19.09 2.92 -31.60
N ASP A 400 19.89 3.34 -32.58
CA ASP A 400 20.77 2.51 -33.41
C ASP A 400 21.43 1.40 -32.55
N GLU A 401 22.04 0.40 -33.19
CA GLU A 401 23.00 -0.54 -32.58
C GLU A 401 24.28 0.17 -32.04
N GLY A 402 24.14 1.30 -31.34
CA GLY A 402 25.07 1.87 -30.40
C GLY A 402 24.75 1.37 -28.99
N ALA A 403 25.79 1.17 -28.18
CA ALA A 403 25.71 0.70 -26.80
C ALA A 403 24.48 1.20 -26.02
N ASP A 404 23.65 0.27 -25.52
CA ASP A 404 22.55 0.48 -24.57
C ASP A 404 23.02 1.50 -23.51
N VAL A 405 22.52 2.74 -23.60
CA VAL A 405 23.01 3.87 -22.78
C VAL A 405 22.73 3.63 -21.30
N GLU A 406 21.77 2.74 -20.98
CA GLU A 406 21.48 2.28 -19.63
C GLU A 406 22.31 1.07 -19.16
N ALA A 407 23.03 0.37 -20.04
CA ALA A 407 24.00 -0.65 -19.61
C ALA A 407 25.21 -0.01 -18.91
N ASN A 408 25.47 1.27 -19.16
CA ASN A 408 26.43 2.12 -18.45
C ASN A 408 25.70 3.13 -17.55
N GLN A 409 24.91 2.68 -16.58
CA GLN A 409 24.04 3.60 -15.84
C GLN A 409 24.83 4.61 -14.98
N ALA A 410 24.71 5.88 -15.37
CA ALA A 410 24.83 7.01 -14.46
C ALA A 410 23.79 6.86 -13.32
N PRO A 411 24.05 7.38 -12.11
CA PRO A 411 23.11 7.28 -11.00
C PRO A 411 21.72 7.81 -11.38
N ARG A 412 20.67 7.04 -11.03
CA ARG A 412 19.26 7.41 -11.32
C ARG A 412 18.97 8.87 -10.92
N PRO A 413 18.25 9.63 -11.77
CA PRO A 413 18.08 11.06 -11.55
C PRO A 413 17.31 11.35 -10.26
N ALA A 414 17.73 12.40 -9.55
CA ALA A 414 17.01 12.92 -8.39
C ALA A 414 15.99 13.96 -8.85
N ALA A 415 14.71 13.60 -8.86
CA ALA A 415 13.64 14.54 -9.17
C ALA A 415 13.59 15.69 -8.14
N ARG A 416 13.53 16.93 -8.62
CA ARG A 416 13.57 18.15 -7.78
C ARG A 416 12.19 18.80 -7.60
N LEU A 417 11.17 18.31 -8.29
CA LEU A 417 9.84 18.90 -8.30
C LEU A 417 9.20 18.88 -6.90
N HIS A 418 9.43 17.81 -6.14
CA HIS A 418 9.03 17.73 -4.73
C HIS A 418 9.64 18.88 -3.92
N ALA A 419 10.93 19.15 -4.08
CA ALA A 419 11.60 20.20 -3.33
C ALA A 419 11.03 21.61 -3.63
N ILE A 420 10.69 21.88 -4.89
CA ILE A 420 10.03 23.12 -5.30
C ILE A 420 8.65 23.25 -4.64
N LYS A 421 7.80 22.21 -4.74
CA LYS A 421 6.46 22.21 -4.13
C LYS A 421 6.51 22.49 -2.63
N ILE A 422 7.38 21.79 -1.92
CA ILE A 422 7.49 21.94 -0.46
C ILE A 422 8.06 23.30 -0.09
N SER A 423 9.00 23.84 -0.86
CA SER A 423 9.53 25.20 -0.63
C SER A 423 8.44 26.27 -0.79
N LEU A 424 7.59 26.16 -1.82
CA LEU A 424 6.43 27.04 -2.00
C LEU A 424 5.42 26.92 -0.85
N ALA A 425 5.16 25.69 -0.38
CA ALA A 425 4.29 25.48 0.77
C ALA A 425 4.85 26.12 2.06
N ILE A 426 6.15 25.98 2.31
CA ILE A 426 6.83 26.62 3.44
C ILE A 426 6.75 28.15 3.32
N MET A 427 6.98 28.72 2.13
CA MET A 427 6.83 30.16 1.89
C MET A 427 5.42 30.63 2.22
N LEU A 428 4.37 29.91 1.78
CA LEU A 428 2.99 30.24 2.09
C LEU A 428 2.68 30.17 3.59
N VAL A 429 3.23 29.19 4.31
CA VAL A 429 3.13 29.13 5.78
C VAL A 429 3.77 30.37 6.39
N ILE A 430 5.03 30.69 6.03
CA ILE A 430 5.76 31.84 6.58
C ILE A 430 5.01 33.14 6.31
N ILE A 431 4.54 33.37 5.07
CA ILE A 431 3.78 34.56 4.70
C ILE A 431 2.51 34.65 5.54
N THR A 432 1.73 33.57 5.65
CA THR A 432 0.47 33.56 6.39
C THR A 432 0.68 33.86 7.88
N GLN A 433 1.70 33.25 8.51
CA GLN A 433 2.03 33.51 9.91
C GLN A 433 2.56 34.95 10.10
N SER A 434 3.35 35.46 9.15
CA SER A 434 3.91 36.82 9.20
C SER A 434 2.83 37.89 9.07
N LEU A 435 1.80 37.67 8.24
CA LEU A 435 0.62 38.53 8.17
C LEU A 435 -0.13 38.58 9.51
N GLY A 436 -0.19 37.46 10.24
CA GLY A 436 -0.72 37.41 11.61
C GLY A 436 0.07 38.31 12.56
N VAL A 437 1.40 38.21 12.54
CA VAL A 437 2.30 39.05 13.37
C VAL A 437 2.21 40.53 12.97
N SER A 438 2.16 40.85 11.67
CA SER A 438 2.00 42.21 11.16
C SER A 438 0.72 42.87 11.69
N LYS A 439 -0.41 42.13 11.72
CA LYS A 439 -1.65 42.64 12.33
C LYS A 439 -1.50 42.94 13.83
N LEU A 440 -0.82 42.07 14.57
CA LEU A 440 -0.55 42.30 16.00
C LEU A 440 0.36 43.53 16.22
N LEU A 441 1.39 43.69 15.39
CA LEU A 441 2.28 44.86 15.43
C LEU A 441 1.53 46.15 15.13
N ASN A 442 0.70 46.16 14.09
CA ASN A 442 -0.12 47.31 13.73
C ASN A 442 -1.05 47.69 14.89
N GLN A 443 -1.76 46.74 15.48
CA GLN A 443 -2.65 47.00 16.62
C GLN A 443 -1.90 47.54 17.83
N TYR A 444 -0.72 46.98 18.14
CA TYR A 444 0.14 47.48 19.20
C TYR A 444 0.58 48.94 18.94
N TRP A 445 0.84 49.30 17.69
CA TRP A 445 1.19 50.67 17.33
C TRP A 445 0.03 51.66 17.59
N TRP A 446 -1.22 51.22 17.42
CA TRP A 446 -2.40 52.06 17.68
C TRP A 446 -2.69 52.31 19.15
N ASP A 447 -2.55 51.30 20.03
CA ASP A 447 -3.01 51.41 21.43
C ASP A 447 -2.00 51.03 22.52
N GLY A 448 -0.80 50.57 22.15
CA GLY A 448 0.28 50.23 23.08
C GLY A 448 0.05 49.01 23.98
N HIS A 449 -0.98 48.19 23.76
CA HIS A 449 -1.31 47.06 24.63
C HIS A 449 -0.53 45.78 24.24
N TRP A 450 0.33 45.31 25.14
CA TRP A 450 1.26 44.19 24.88
C TRP A 450 0.65 42.79 25.06
N SER A 451 -0.51 42.66 25.72
CA SER A 451 -1.12 41.36 26.06
C SER A 451 -1.39 40.49 24.83
N ARG A 452 -1.68 41.11 23.68
CA ARG A 452 -1.97 40.42 22.40
C ARG A 452 -0.80 39.61 21.85
N PHE A 453 0.44 39.99 22.18
CA PHE A 453 1.63 39.21 21.78
C PHE A 453 1.67 37.81 22.42
N GLY A 454 0.84 37.54 23.45
CA GLY A 454 0.63 36.18 23.94
C GLY A 454 0.15 35.22 22.85
N LEU A 455 -0.56 35.71 21.81
CA LEU A 455 -1.01 34.89 20.67
C LEU A 455 0.15 34.38 19.80
N VAL A 456 1.33 35.00 19.86
CA VAL A 456 2.53 34.52 19.13
C VAL A 456 2.90 33.09 19.54
N VAL A 457 2.59 32.68 20.78
CA VAL A 457 2.77 31.29 21.25
C VAL A 457 1.98 30.27 20.41
N THR A 458 0.92 30.70 19.72
CA THR A 458 0.13 29.82 18.85
C THR A 458 0.75 29.61 17.47
N ILE A 459 1.76 30.41 17.07
CA ILE A 459 2.38 30.31 15.74
C ILE A 459 3.00 28.94 15.49
N PRO A 460 3.83 28.35 16.38
CA PRO A 460 4.40 27.02 16.12
C PRO A 460 3.36 25.92 15.87
N PRO A 461 2.32 25.72 16.71
CA PRO A 461 1.30 24.71 16.44
C PRO A 461 0.45 25.05 15.20
N LEU A 462 0.14 26.33 14.95
CA LEU A 462 -0.60 26.74 13.75
C LEU A 462 0.20 26.54 12.46
N ALA A 463 1.52 26.77 12.48
CA ALA A 463 2.41 26.50 11.36
C ALA A 463 2.41 25.00 11.04
N LEU A 464 2.51 24.13 12.05
CA LEU A 464 2.47 22.68 11.88
C LEU A 464 1.10 22.19 11.36
N PHE A 465 0.00 22.76 11.86
CA PHE A 465 -1.35 22.38 11.43
C PHE A 465 -1.68 22.86 10.01
N SER A 466 -1.20 24.05 9.64
CA SER A 466 -1.40 24.60 8.29
C SER A 466 -0.44 24.04 7.24
N LEU A 467 0.69 23.46 7.65
CA LEU A 467 1.70 22.93 6.73
C LEU A 467 1.11 21.88 5.78
N PHE A 468 0.35 20.90 6.30
CA PHE A 468 -0.30 19.89 5.47
C PHE A 468 -1.28 20.52 4.47
N PHE A 469 -2.05 21.52 4.91
CA PHE A 469 -2.98 22.24 4.03
C PHE A 469 -2.26 22.92 2.87
N PHE A 470 -1.20 23.68 3.14
CA PHE A 470 -0.45 24.37 2.08
C PHE A 470 0.29 23.39 1.16
N ILE A 471 0.78 22.26 1.67
CA ILE A 471 1.33 21.19 0.83
C ILE A 471 0.26 20.66 -0.14
N VAL A 472 -0.95 20.36 0.35
CA VAL A 472 -2.04 19.90 -0.51
C VAL A 472 -2.41 20.97 -1.53
N LEU A 473 -2.56 22.23 -1.12
CA LEU A 473 -2.90 23.35 -2.02
C LEU A 473 -1.89 23.48 -3.18
N VAL A 474 -0.59 23.58 -2.86
CA VAL A 474 0.46 23.70 -3.87
C VAL A 474 0.51 22.44 -4.73
N THR A 475 0.38 21.26 -4.14
CA THR A 475 0.36 19.99 -4.86
C THR A 475 -0.81 19.93 -5.84
N SER A 476 -2.00 20.37 -5.45
CA SER A 476 -3.18 20.42 -6.33
C SER A 476 -2.98 21.37 -7.51
N VAL A 477 -2.34 22.52 -7.32
CA VAL A 477 -1.97 23.43 -8.43
C VAL A 477 -1.05 22.70 -9.42
N PHE A 478 -0.02 22.02 -8.91
CA PHE A 478 0.93 21.29 -9.76
C PHE A 478 0.26 20.12 -10.48
N GLN A 479 -0.63 19.38 -9.80
CA GLN A 479 -1.39 18.28 -10.40
C GLN A 479 -2.34 18.75 -11.51
N LEU A 480 -2.87 19.98 -11.40
CA LEU A 480 -3.80 20.51 -12.38
C LEU A 480 -3.10 21.04 -13.64
N PHE A 481 -1.96 21.71 -13.48
CA PHE A 481 -1.33 22.47 -14.56
C PHE A 481 -0.03 21.89 -15.09
N LEU A 482 0.67 21.04 -14.33
CA LEU A 482 1.96 20.49 -14.73
C LEU A 482 1.86 19.01 -15.09
N PRO A 483 2.67 18.54 -16.07
CA PRO A 483 2.74 17.13 -16.42
C PRO A 483 3.23 16.24 -15.27
N ALA A 484 2.54 15.13 -15.04
CA ALA A 484 2.90 14.08 -14.09
C ALA A 484 3.73 12.95 -14.74
N SER A 485 4.27 13.16 -15.94
CA SER A 485 5.06 12.17 -16.69
C SER A 485 6.31 11.71 -15.95
N VAL A 486 6.89 12.56 -15.10
CA VAL A 486 8.04 12.22 -14.23
C VAL A 486 7.72 11.03 -13.32
N CYS A 487 6.46 10.87 -12.92
CA CYS A 487 6.01 9.75 -12.10
C CYS A 487 5.88 8.43 -12.88
N LEU A 488 6.07 8.45 -14.21
CA LEU A 488 6.09 7.27 -15.07
C LEU A 488 7.53 6.86 -15.43
N GLN A 489 8.53 7.54 -14.88
CA GLN A 489 9.95 7.27 -15.11
C GLN A 489 10.63 6.79 -13.82
N ASN A 490 11.79 6.15 -13.98
CA ASN A 490 12.64 5.74 -12.87
C ASN A 490 13.41 6.94 -12.32
N THR A 491 13.36 7.13 -11.00
CA THR A 491 14.10 8.16 -10.27
C THR A 491 14.81 7.54 -9.08
N LYS A 492 15.60 8.31 -8.33
CA LYS A 492 16.30 7.83 -7.13
C LYS A 492 15.38 7.09 -6.14
N TYR A 493 14.17 7.61 -5.90
CA TYR A 493 13.22 7.07 -4.93
C TYR A 493 12.05 6.30 -5.56
N HIS A 494 11.97 6.22 -6.90
CA HIS A 494 10.84 5.65 -7.61
C HIS A 494 11.27 4.70 -8.75
N SER A 495 10.65 3.52 -8.82
CA SER A 495 10.77 2.57 -9.94
C SER A 495 9.41 2.43 -10.62
N ALA A 496 9.21 3.18 -11.71
CA ALA A 496 8.02 3.13 -12.53
C ALA A 496 8.06 2.03 -13.58
N ILE A 497 9.27 1.69 -14.05
CA ILE A 497 9.54 0.76 -15.15
C ILE A 497 10.26 -0.48 -14.59
N LYS A 498 9.87 -1.66 -15.06
CA LYS A 498 10.47 -2.93 -14.65
C LYS A 498 11.93 -3.01 -15.11
N PRO A 499 12.85 -3.57 -14.31
CA PRO A 499 14.18 -3.98 -14.77
C PRO A 499 14.06 -4.90 -15.99
N ASN A 500 14.98 -4.81 -16.95
CA ASN A 500 14.97 -5.68 -18.13
C ASN A 500 15.77 -6.96 -17.85
N PRO A 501 15.14 -8.15 -17.78
CA PRO A 501 15.85 -9.40 -17.48
C PRO A 501 16.93 -9.74 -18.51
N LYS A 502 16.78 -9.30 -19.76
CA LYS A 502 17.75 -9.56 -20.84
C LYS A 502 19.12 -8.93 -20.58
N ARG A 503 19.21 -7.90 -19.71
CA ARG A 503 20.49 -7.27 -19.34
C ARG A 503 21.31 -8.12 -18.38
N HIS A 504 20.68 -9.05 -17.67
CA HIS A 504 21.27 -9.78 -16.55
C HIS A 504 21.35 -11.28 -16.83
N LYS A 505 21.80 -11.66 -18.04
CA LYS A 505 21.89 -13.08 -18.44
C LYS A 505 22.87 -13.88 -17.60
N ASP A 506 23.96 -13.25 -17.17
CA ASP A 506 25.02 -13.88 -16.36
C ASP A 506 24.80 -13.66 -14.85
N TYR A 507 23.69 -13.03 -14.45
CA TYR A 507 23.42 -12.77 -13.05
C TYR A 507 22.88 -14.01 -12.36
N GLN A 508 23.63 -14.50 -11.37
CA GLN A 508 23.14 -15.55 -10.49
C GLN A 508 22.08 -14.96 -9.54
N LEU A 509 20.85 -15.43 -9.69
CA LEU A 509 19.72 -14.98 -8.88
C LEU A 509 19.94 -15.38 -7.40
N PRO A 510 19.78 -14.43 -6.45
CA PRO A 510 20.02 -14.68 -5.04
C PRO A 510 18.91 -15.53 -4.41
N HIS A 511 19.20 -16.17 -3.27
CA HIS A 511 18.14 -16.81 -2.48
C HIS A 511 17.22 -15.76 -1.87
N ILE A 512 15.91 -15.91 -2.05
CA ILE A 512 14.89 -15.03 -1.45
C ILE A 512 14.07 -15.78 -0.40
N THR A 513 14.01 -15.24 0.82
CA THR A 513 13.10 -15.75 1.85
C THR A 513 11.81 -14.93 1.88
N VAL A 514 10.67 -15.56 1.65
CA VAL A 514 9.36 -14.95 1.85
C VAL A 514 8.99 -15.04 3.34
N GLN A 515 9.10 -13.93 4.05
CA GLN A 515 8.80 -13.85 5.48
C GLN A 515 7.36 -13.39 5.72
N MET A 516 6.59 -14.16 6.49
CA MET A 516 5.18 -13.88 6.77
C MET A 516 4.86 -14.02 8.26
N PRO A 517 4.54 -12.93 8.98
CA PRO A 517 4.03 -13.02 10.34
C PRO A 517 2.56 -13.44 10.36
N VAL A 518 2.23 -14.42 11.20
CA VAL A 518 0.87 -14.96 11.40
C VAL A 518 0.55 -14.97 12.89
N TYR A 519 -0.71 -14.77 13.24
CA TYR A 519 -1.26 -14.98 14.56
C TYR A 519 -2.55 -15.82 14.46
N LYS A 520 -3.72 -15.20 14.56
CA LYS A 520 -5.00 -15.92 14.69
C LYS A 520 -5.79 -16.04 13.38
N GLU A 521 -5.17 -15.73 12.25
CA GLU A 521 -5.82 -15.70 10.95
C GLU A 521 -6.21 -17.11 10.46
N GLY A 522 -7.34 -17.23 9.75
CA GLY A 522 -7.86 -18.52 9.32
C GLY A 522 -6.93 -19.23 8.33
N LEU A 523 -6.69 -20.53 8.53
CA LEU A 523 -5.88 -21.33 7.59
C LEU A 523 -6.50 -21.29 6.17
N LYS A 524 -7.79 -21.63 6.06
CA LYS A 524 -8.49 -21.71 4.77
C LYS A 524 -8.81 -20.32 4.17
N GLY A 525 -9.22 -19.37 4.99
CA GLY A 525 -9.69 -18.05 4.54
C GLY A 525 -8.57 -17.09 4.17
N VAL A 526 -7.41 -17.20 4.83
CA VAL A 526 -6.35 -16.19 4.76
C VAL A 526 -5.02 -16.81 4.31
N ILE A 527 -4.50 -17.79 5.06
CA ILE A 527 -3.16 -18.34 4.84
C ILE A 527 -3.04 -19.08 3.49
N VAL A 528 -3.92 -20.05 3.23
CA VAL A 528 -3.88 -20.88 2.02
C VAL A 528 -3.93 -20.04 0.74
N PRO A 529 -4.88 -19.11 0.57
CA PRO A 529 -4.91 -18.27 -0.62
C PRO A 529 -3.63 -17.43 -0.83
N THR A 530 -2.98 -16.99 0.24
CA THR A 530 -1.73 -16.22 0.18
C THR A 530 -0.59 -17.10 -0.28
N MET A 531 -0.48 -18.29 0.31
CA MET A 531 0.50 -19.29 -0.09
C MET A 531 0.33 -19.74 -1.54
N VAL A 532 -0.90 -19.89 -2.05
CA VAL A 532 -1.11 -20.21 -3.48
C VAL A 532 -0.47 -19.15 -4.39
N SER A 533 -0.61 -17.86 -4.08
CA SER A 533 0.05 -16.81 -4.88
C SER A 533 1.57 -16.79 -4.71
N VAL A 534 2.06 -17.03 -3.50
CA VAL A 534 3.50 -17.08 -3.20
C VAL A 534 4.17 -18.26 -3.89
N MET A 535 3.57 -19.45 -3.83
CA MET A 535 4.12 -20.65 -4.47
C MET A 535 4.22 -20.51 -5.98
N LYS A 536 3.26 -19.83 -6.62
CA LYS A 536 3.35 -19.49 -8.05
C LYS A 536 4.52 -18.54 -8.34
N ALA A 537 4.74 -17.54 -7.49
CA ALA A 537 5.86 -16.63 -7.64
C ALA A 537 7.22 -17.32 -7.42
N ILE A 538 7.28 -18.25 -6.46
CA ILE A 538 8.45 -19.11 -6.21
C ILE A 538 8.74 -19.99 -7.42
N GLN A 539 7.73 -20.71 -7.92
CA GLN A 539 7.87 -21.57 -9.08
C GLN A 539 8.41 -20.79 -10.29
N HIS A 540 7.83 -19.61 -10.57
CA HIS A 540 8.31 -18.77 -11.66
C HIS A 540 9.76 -18.31 -11.46
N TYR A 541 10.17 -18.02 -10.23
CA TYR A 541 11.55 -17.62 -9.92
C TYR A 541 12.55 -18.78 -10.05
N GLU A 542 12.16 -19.98 -9.64
CA GLU A 542 12.96 -21.20 -9.77
C GLU A 542 13.12 -21.63 -11.22
N GLU A 543 12.09 -21.45 -12.06
CA GLU A 543 12.16 -21.64 -13.51
C GLU A 543 13.20 -20.71 -14.17
N GLN A 544 13.54 -19.58 -13.55
CA GLN A 544 14.61 -18.68 -14.00
C GLN A 544 15.98 -18.99 -13.37
N GLY A 545 16.10 -20.04 -12.56
CA GLY A 545 17.34 -20.42 -11.87
C GLY A 545 17.56 -19.75 -10.52
N GLY A 546 16.58 -19.02 -9.99
CA GLY A 546 16.60 -18.51 -8.61
C GLY A 546 16.23 -19.60 -7.60
N THR A 547 16.39 -19.30 -6.31
CA THR A 547 15.91 -20.18 -5.24
C THR A 547 15.13 -19.37 -4.21
N ALA A 548 14.07 -19.93 -3.65
CA ALA A 548 13.29 -19.23 -2.65
C ALA A 548 12.76 -20.17 -1.56
N SER A 549 12.52 -19.62 -0.37
CA SER A 549 11.96 -20.33 0.77
C SER A 549 10.85 -19.52 1.43
N VAL A 550 9.94 -20.19 2.15
CA VAL A 550 8.88 -19.52 2.91
C VAL A 550 9.14 -19.69 4.39
N PHE A 551 9.22 -18.58 5.12
CA PHE A 551 9.39 -18.57 6.57
C PHE A 551 8.22 -17.87 7.27
N VAL A 552 7.41 -18.65 7.99
CA VAL A 552 6.23 -18.16 8.71
C VAL A 552 6.54 -17.98 10.20
N ASN A 553 6.43 -16.75 10.68
CA ASN A 553 6.45 -16.48 12.11
C ASN A 553 5.01 -16.65 12.66
N ASP A 554 4.58 -17.88 12.95
CA ASP A 554 3.23 -18.17 13.44
C ASP A 554 3.14 -18.05 14.97
N ASP A 555 2.85 -16.84 15.44
CA ASP A 555 2.64 -16.53 16.84
C ASP A 555 1.34 -17.14 17.41
N GLY A 556 0.43 -17.62 16.54
CA GLY A 556 -0.85 -18.17 16.93
C GLY A 556 -0.87 -19.68 17.09
N MET A 557 0.12 -20.40 16.54
CA MET A 557 0.19 -21.86 16.55
C MET A 557 0.00 -22.45 17.96
N GLN A 558 0.64 -21.87 18.98
CA GLN A 558 0.52 -22.30 20.37
C GLN A 558 -0.71 -21.71 21.12
N CYS A 559 -1.48 -20.84 20.48
CA CYS A 559 -2.64 -20.13 21.05
C CYS A 559 -3.99 -20.62 20.53
N ILE A 560 -4.02 -21.31 19.39
CA ILE A 560 -5.24 -21.85 18.77
C ILE A 560 -5.56 -23.24 19.32
N LYS A 561 -6.70 -23.81 18.91
CA LYS A 561 -7.09 -25.17 19.30
C LYS A 561 -6.05 -26.17 18.78
N PRO A 562 -5.69 -27.22 19.55
CA PRO A 562 -4.69 -28.22 19.14
C PRO A 562 -4.96 -28.83 17.77
N GLU A 563 -6.22 -29.15 17.45
CA GLU A 563 -6.63 -29.69 16.15
C GLU A 563 -6.34 -28.73 14.98
N LEU A 564 -6.54 -27.43 15.19
CA LEU A 564 -6.24 -26.41 14.18
C LEU A 564 -4.73 -26.18 14.04
N ALA A 565 -3.99 -26.26 15.15
CA ALA A 565 -2.54 -26.18 15.13
C ALA A 565 -1.93 -27.35 14.35
N GLU A 566 -2.41 -28.58 14.58
CA GLU A 566 -1.93 -29.75 13.85
C GLU A 566 -2.24 -29.66 12.35
N ALA A 567 -3.45 -29.23 11.99
CA ALA A 567 -3.81 -28.99 10.59
C ALA A 567 -2.92 -27.93 9.91
N ARG A 568 -2.55 -26.85 10.63
CA ARG A 568 -1.61 -25.85 10.11
C ARG A 568 -0.20 -26.42 9.94
N LYS A 569 0.31 -27.18 10.92
CA LYS A 569 1.63 -27.83 10.85
C LYS A 569 1.71 -28.81 9.68
N GLN A 570 0.68 -29.63 9.52
CA GLN A 570 0.58 -30.56 8.40
C GLN A 570 0.60 -29.80 7.07
N TYR A 571 -0.20 -28.74 6.93
CA TYR A 571 -0.19 -27.91 5.72
C TYR A 571 1.20 -27.30 5.46
N TYR A 572 1.89 -26.79 6.49
CA TYR A 572 3.24 -26.24 6.34
C TYR A 572 4.24 -27.31 5.88
N ARG A 573 4.20 -28.51 6.47
CA ARG A 573 5.06 -29.63 6.07
C ARG A 573 4.82 -30.08 4.64
N GLU A 574 3.56 -30.22 4.24
CA GLU A 574 3.17 -30.64 2.87
C GLU A 574 3.60 -29.63 1.80
N ASN A 575 3.82 -28.36 2.16
CA ASN A 575 4.18 -27.29 1.24
C ASN A 575 5.63 -26.79 1.46
N GLY A 576 6.46 -27.50 2.23
CA GLY A 576 7.85 -27.11 2.47
C GLY A 576 8.03 -25.76 3.19
N ILE A 577 7.03 -25.34 3.99
CA ILE A 577 7.02 -24.05 4.68
C ILE A 577 7.72 -24.19 6.03
N GLY A 578 8.77 -23.39 6.25
CA GLY A 578 9.41 -23.25 7.55
C GLY A 578 8.57 -22.39 8.48
N TYR A 579 8.52 -22.74 9.77
CA TYR A 579 7.83 -21.91 10.75
C TYR A 579 8.53 -21.83 12.11
N THR A 580 8.24 -20.76 12.83
CA THR A 580 8.55 -20.62 14.27
C THR A 580 7.32 -20.16 15.03
N ALA A 581 7.07 -20.74 16.19
CA ALA A 581 6.00 -20.35 17.09
C ALA A 581 6.49 -20.29 18.54
N ARG A 582 6.13 -19.20 19.23
CA ARG A 582 6.50 -18.96 20.63
C ARG A 582 5.30 -19.12 21.58
N LEU A 583 5.60 -19.29 22.86
CA LEU A 583 4.60 -19.44 23.93
C LEU A 583 3.54 -18.33 23.94
N PRO A 584 2.29 -18.62 24.37
CA PRO A 584 1.26 -17.60 24.58
C PRO A 584 1.68 -16.62 25.68
N ASN A 585 1.02 -15.46 25.75
CA ASN A 585 1.26 -14.51 26.85
C ASN A 585 0.80 -15.11 28.19
N CYS A 586 1.54 -14.88 29.26
CA CYS A 586 1.12 -15.32 30.59
C CYS A 586 -0.20 -14.65 30.98
N LYS A 587 -1.13 -15.39 31.57
CA LYS A 587 -2.38 -14.83 32.11
C LYS A 587 -2.11 -14.34 33.52
N SER A 588 -2.17 -13.03 33.74
CA SER A 588 -2.26 -12.49 35.10
C SER A 588 -3.57 -12.95 35.72
N ASN A 589 -3.52 -13.59 36.89
CA ASN A 589 -4.72 -13.84 37.68
C ASN A 589 -5.27 -12.48 38.13
N SER A 590 -6.21 -11.92 37.38
CA SER A 590 -7.03 -10.80 37.84
C SER A 590 -8.01 -11.30 38.91
N LYS A 591 -7.51 -11.74 40.06
CA LYS A 591 -8.30 -11.68 41.29
C LYS A 591 -8.23 -10.24 41.77
N GLY A 592 -9.14 -9.42 41.25
CA GLY A 592 -9.51 -8.12 41.82
C GLY A 592 -10.18 -8.32 43.18
N GLY A 593 -9.41 -8.80 44.16
CA GLY A 593 -9.80 -8.89 45.56
C GLY A 593 -8.66 -8.27 46.37
N LEU A 594 -8.97 -7.17 47.04
CA LEU A 594 -8.13 -6.49 48.01
C LEU A 594 -7.55 -7.53 48.99
N SER A 595 -6.29 -7.95 48.81
CA SER A 595 -5.65 -8.90 49.71
C SER A 595 -4.82 -8.13 50.75
N TRP A 596 -5.17 -8.35 52.02
CA TRP A 596 -4.53 -7.74 53.18
C TRP A 596 -3.11 -8.33 53.41
N PRO A 597 -2.15 -7.58 53.98
CA PRO A 597 -0.73 -7.94 53.94
C PRO A 597 -0.29 -9.07 54.89
N TRP A 598 -1.20 -9.82 55.52
CA TRP A 598 -0.85 -10.69 56.67
C TRP A 598 -1.02 -12.19 56.40
N SER A 599 -1.15 -12.59 55.13
CA SER A 599 -1.23 -14.01 54.75
C SER A 599 -0.33 -14.32 53.56
N GLN A 600 0.97 -14.10 53.71
CA GLN A 600 1.95 -14.86 52.94
C GLN A 600 2.26 -16.14 53.70
N LYS A 601 1.46 -17.17 53.43
CA LYS A 601 1.86 -18.55 53.70
C LYS A 601 2.85 -18.90 52.58
N SER A 602 4.09 -19.22 52.94
CA SER A 602 5.09 -19.72 52.01
C SER A 602 4.55 -21.01 51.36
N GLU A 603 4.10 -20.92 50.11
CA GLU A 603 3.91 -22.12 49.30
C GLU A 603 5.29 -22.63 48.91
N ASN A 604 5.57 -23.83 49.40
CA ASN A 604 6.75 -24.62 49.13
C ASN A 604 7.08 -24.63 47.65
N THR A 605 8.38 -24.51 47.37
CA THR A 605 9.07 -24.95 46.16
C THR A 605 8.45 -26.27 45.66
N GLN A 606 7.55 -26.17 44.68
CA GLN A 606 7.08 -27.33 43.94
C GLN A 606 8.25 -27.82 43.10
N GLU A 607 8.59 -29.09 43.29
CA GLU A 607 9.60 -29.82 42.56
C GLU A 607 9.47 -29.63 41.04
N LEU A 608 10.63 -29.57 40.38
CA LEU A 608 10.81 -29.40 38.94
C LEU A 608 10.30 -30.65 38.20
N GLY A 609 8.98 -30.83 38.12
CA GLY A 609 8.37 -31.81 37.23
C GLY A 609 8.65 -31.43 35.78
N ASP A 610 8.88 -32.43 34.93
CA ASP A 610 9.27 -32.26 33.53
C ASP A 610 8.38 -31.24 32.81
N LEU A 611 8.98 -30.15 32.32
CA LEU A 611 8.29 -29.08 31.58
C LEU A 611 7.58 -29.57 30.31
N LYS A 612 7.90 -30.78 29.85
CA LYS A 612 7.43 -31.37 28.58
C LYS A 612 5.94 -31.74 28.57
N ASP A 613 5.33 -32.00 29.73
CA ASP A 613 3.93 -32.46 29.82
C ASP A 613 2.91 -31.34 30.08
N LEU A 614 3.36 -30.07 30.12
CA LEU A 614 2.51 -28.91 30.40
C LEU A 614 1.87 -28.36 29.13
N SER A 615 0.63 -27.88 29.23
CA SER A 615 0.05 -27.11 28.13
C SER A 615 0.86 -25.82 27.88
N PRO A 616 0.89 -25.29 26.65
CA PRO A 616 1.63 -24.05 26.34
C PRO A 616 1.24 -22.86 27.24
N GLN A 617 -0.03 -22.78 27.66
CA GLN A 617 -0.49 -21.72 28.56
C GLN A 617 0.00 -21.92 29.99
N GLU A 618 0.05 -23.15 30.51
CA GLU A 618 0.59 -23.45 31.84
C GLU A 618 2.09 -23.21 31.90
N MET A 619 2.82 -23.62 30.85
CA MET A 619 4.25 -23.35 30.70
C MET A 619 4.51 -21.84 30.68
N SER A 620 3.75 -21.09 29.88
CA SER A 620 3.84 -19.62 29.85
C SER A 620 3.60 -18.98 31.21
N ASN A 621 2.60 -19.46 31.98
CA ASN A 621 2.32 -18.93 33.31
C ASN A 621 3.44 -19.25 34.31
N ARG A 622 4.03 -20.45 34.25
CA ARG A 622 5.15 -20.84 35.12
C ARG A 622 6.43 -20.05 34.80
N LEU A 623 6.73 -19.89 33.51
CA LEU A 623 7.89 -19.12 33.03
C LEU A 623 7.68 -17.61 33.09
N GLN A 624 6.47 -17.16 33.42
CA GLN A 624 6.06 -15.75 33.34
C GLN A 624 6.38 -15.15 31.96
N PHE A 625 6.17 -15.92 30.90
CA PHE A 625 6.53 -15.52 29.54
C PHE A 625 5.62 -14.39 29.06
N GLN A 626 6.23 -13.25 28.74
CA GLN A 626 5.53 -12.08 28.24
C GLN A 626 5.88 -11.81 26.77
N ARG A 627 4.85 -11.79 25.91
CA ARG A 627 4.99 -11.33 24.53
C ARG A 627 5.10 -9.81 24.54
N LYS A 628 6.29 -9.31 24.26
CA LYS A 628 6.59 -7.88 24.26
C LYS A 628 5.91 -7.13 23.13
N GLY A 629 5.75 -5.84 23.36
CA GLY A 629 5.19 -4.87 22.42
C GLY A 629 3.67 -4.72 22.51
N LYS A 630 3.21 -3.47 22.31
CA LYS A 630 1.78 -3.13 22.24
C LYS A 630 1.14 -3.69 20.96
N PHE A 631 1.94 -3.78 19.91
CA PHE A 631 1.65 -4.50 18.68
C PHE A 631 2.68 -5.63 18.51
N LYS A 632 2.19 -6.88 18.47
CA LYS A 632 3.05 -8.08 18.65
C LYS A 632 3.73 -8.56 17.36
N LYS A 633 3.49 -7.92 16.21
CA LYS A 633 4.08 -8.26 14.91
C LYS A 633 5.61 -8.12 14.95
N ALA A 634 6.10 -6.95 15.34
CA ALA A 634 7.53 -6.66 15.50
C ALA A 634 8.23 -7.67 16.42
N SER A 635 7.67 -7.93 17.60
CA SER A 635 8.27 -8.86 18.56
C SER A 635 8.23 -10.30 18.08
N ASN A 636 7.21 -10.69 17.30
CA ASN A 636 7.12 -12.00 16.68
C ASN A 636 8.21 -12.21 15.62
N MET A 637 8.39 -11.25 14.73
CA MET A 637 9.44 -11.29 13.71
C MET A 637 10.83 -11.31 14.35
N ASN A 638 11.09 -10.48 15.37
CA ASN A 638 12.35 -10.52 16.12
C ASN A 638 12.60 -11.90 16.74
N TYR A 639 11.57 -12.54 17.31
CA TYR A 639 11.71 -13.88 17.89
C TYR A 639 12.11 -14.91 16.83
N GLY A 640 11.43 -14.89 15.68
CA GLY A 640 11.74 -15.77 14.56
C GLY A 640 13.15 -15.56 14.00
N LEU A 641 13.55 -14.30 13.78
CA LEU A 641 14.89 -13.96 13.31
C LEU A 641 15.98 -14.34 14.32
N ALA A 642 15.76 -14.08 15.61
CA ALA A 642 16.71 -14.46 16.66
C ALA A 642 16.85 -15.99 16.79
N PHE A 643 15.76 -16.73 16.61
CA PHE A 643 15.81 -18.19 16.60
C PHE A 643 16.53 -18.72 15.35
N SER A 644 16.23 -18.17 14.18
CA SER A 644 16.91 -18.49 12.91
C SER A 644 18.42 -18.30 13.00
N ILE A 645 18.89 -17.15 13.52
CA ILE A 645 20.33 -16.89 13.67
C ILE A 645 20.99 -17.87 14.64
N ARG A 646 20.32 -18.27 15.73
CA ARG A 646 20.88 -19.30 16.65
C ARG A 646 21.02 -20.65 15.97
N VAL A 647 20.10 -21.01 15.09
CA VAL A 647 20.19 -22.24 14.29
C VAL A 647 21.34 -22.13 13.28
N GLU A 648 21.51 -20.98 12.63
CA GLU A 648 22.62 -20.72 11.72
C GLU A 648 24.00 -20.78 12.43
N ASP A 649 24.11 -20.18 13.61
CA ASP A 649 25.33 -20.23 14.43
C ASP A 649 25.69 -21.67 14.84
N GLU A 650 24.67 -22.48 15.18
CA GLU A 650 24.85 -23.89 15.51
C GLU A 650 25.21 -24.72 14.26
N LEU A 651 24.59 -24.44 13.11
CA LEU A 651 24.92 -25.05 11.83
C LEU A 651 26.40 -24.81 11.48
N HIS A 652 26.86 -23.55 11.54
CA HIS A 652 28.28 -23.21 11.33
C HIS A 652 29.22 -23.86 12.35
N ARG A 653 28.75 -24.15 13.56
CA ARG A 653 29.53 -24.92 14.54
C ARG A 653 29.63 -26.39 14.15
N LEU A 654 28.53 -27.01 13.70
CA LEU A 654 28.48 -28.40 13.27
C LEU A 654 29.25 -28.64 11.97
N GLN A 655 29.10 -27.76 10.97
CA GLN A 655 29.89 -27.77 9.72
C GLN A 655 31.38 -27.77 10.03
N ARG A 656 31.87 -26.83 10.87
CA ARG A 656 33.29 -26.80 11.26
C ARG A 656 33.78 -28.09 11.90
N LEU A 657 32.98 -28.70 12.78
CA LEU A 657 33.34 -29.97 13.41
C LEU A 657 33.39 -31.13 12.41
N GLU A 658 32.46 -31.15 11.46
CA GLU A 658 32.40 -32.18 10.43
C GLU A 658 33.56 -32.04 9.42
N CYS A 659 33.89 -30.81 9.03
CA CYS A 659 35.08 -30.49 8.24
C CYS A 659 36.37 -30.91 8.96
N GLU A 660 36.51 -30.61 10.25
CA GLU A 660 37.64 -31.05 11.08
C GLU A 660 37.72 -32.58 11.16
N ARG A 661 36.58 -33.26 11.26
CA ARG A 661 36.48 -34.73 11.33
C ARG A 661 36.89 -35.39 10.01
N ARG A 662 36.46 -34.84 8.87
CA ARG A 662 36.74 -35.37 7.52
C ARG A 662 38.06 -34.86 6.94
N GLY A 663 38.65 -33.83 7.55
CA GLY A 663 39.84 -33.16 7.02
C GLY A 663 39.56 -32.41 5.71
N CYS A 664 38.35 -31.88 5.54
CA CYS A 664 37.90 -31.18 4.34
C CYS A 664 37.55 -29.71 4.65
N THR A 665 37.30 -28.93 3.62
CA THR A 665 36.79 -27.55 3.72
C THR A 665 35.27 -27.52 3.68
N ASP A 666 34.68 -26.37 3.99
CA ASP A 666 33.21 -26.17 3.98
C ASP A 666 32.62 -26.36 2.56
N GLU A 667 33.38 -25.99 1.53
CA GLU A 667 33.02 -26.16 0.12
C GLU A 667 33.00 -27.63 -0.33
N ASP A 668 33.61 -28.54 0.43
CA ASP A 668 33.62 -29.98 0.14
C ASP A 668 32.38 -30.70 0.70
N LEU A 669 31.56 -30.03 1.52
CA LEU A 669 30.32 -30.58 2.05
C LEU A 669 29.26 -30.66 0.95
N THR A 670 28.57 -31.79 0.86
CA THR A 670 27.50 -31.96 -0.12
C THR A 670 26.21 -31.27 0.36
N ALA A 671 25.25 -31.05 -0.55
CA ALA A 671 23.94 -30.53 -0.17
C ALA A 671 23.23 -31.45 0.85
N ASP A 672 23.40 -32.78 0.72
CA ASP A 672 22.85 -33.75 1.67
C ASP A 672 23.50 -33.60 3.06
N ASP A 673 24.82 -33.36 3.11
CA ASP A 673 25.51 -33.07 4.37
C ASP A 673 24.99 -31.76 5.01
N ASP A 674 24.76 -30.69 4.22
CA ASP A 674 24.20 -29.43 4.74
C ASP A 674 22.79 -29.63 5.32
N ASP A 675 21.94 -30.39 4.64
CA ASP A 675 20.58 -30.69 5.09
C ASP A 675 20.57 -31.53 6.39
N GLU A 676 21.42 -32.56 6.49
CA GLU A 676 21.56 -33.36 7.71
C GLU A 676 22.06 -32.52 8.90
N LEU A 677 23.09 -31.68 8.67
CA LEU A 677 23.64 -30.80 9.70
C LEU A 677 22.63 -29.71 10.10
N TYR A 678 21.83 -29.21 9.16
CA TYR A 678 20.78 -28.25 9.42
C TYR A 678 19.68 -28.84 10.31
N VAL A 679 19.19 -30.05 9.99
CA VAL A 679 18.22 -30.76 10.83
C VAL A 679 18.79 -30.97 12.24
N GLN A 680 20.05 -31.36 12.35
CA GLN A 680 20.72 -31.51 13.63
C GLN A 680 20.83 -30.18 14.40
N ALA A 681 21.18 -29.08 13.72
CA ALA A 681 21.26 -27.75 14.33
C ALA A 681 19.91 -27.28 14.85
N LEU A 682 18.86 -27.46 14.05
CA LEU A 682 17.48 -27.11 14.40
C LEU A 682 17.03 -27.90 15.64
N ASP A 683 17.22 -29.22 15.65
CA ASP A 683 16.85 -30.09 16.76
C ASP A 683 17.64 -29.74 18.05
N ASN A 684 18.93 -29.44 17.94
CA ASN A 684 19.75 -28.98 19.06
C ASN A 684 19.18 -27.69 19.67
N MET A 685 18.78 -26.72 18.84
CA MET A 685 18.22 -25.45 19.31
C MET A 685 16.80 -25.59 19.87
N ILE A 686 15.95 -26.44 19.29
CA ILE A 686 14.63 -26.76 19.83
C ILE A 686 14.76 -27.44 21.20
N ALA A 687 15.68 -28.40 21.33
CA ALA A 687 15.97 -29.06 22.60
C ALA A 687 16.50 -28.09 23.65
N ALA A 688 17.40 -27.17 23.27
CA ALA A 688 17.92 -26.11 24.13
C ALA A 688 16.82 -25.14 24.60
N ASP A 689 15.78 -24.92 23.79
CA ASP A 689 14.66 -24.06 24.16
C ASP A 689 13.64 -24.72 25.10
N GLN A 690 13.81 -26.00 25.45
CA GLN A 690 13.00 -26.71 26.46
C GLN A 690 11.49 -26.62 26.22
N GLY A 691 11.07 -26.69 24.95
CA GLY A 691 9.66 -26.65 24.56
C GLY A 691 9.05 -25.25 24.46
N ARG A 692 9.81 -24.18 24.69
CA ARG A 692 9.33 -22.79 24.55
C ARG A 692 9.07 -22.41 23.08
N THR A 693 9.89 -22.93 22.17
CA THR A 693 9.80 -22.70 20.73
C THR A 693 9.32 -23.97 20.05
N TRP A 694 8.33 -23.84 19.17
CA TRP A 694 8.05 -24.84 18.14
C TRP A 694 8.60 -24.32 16.83
N ALA A 695 9.42 -25.11 16.14
CA ALA A 695 9.94 -24.76 14.84
C ALA A 695 10.08 -26.04 13.99
N GLU A 696 9.97 -25.88 12.67
CA GLU A 696 10.10 -26.96 11.70
C GLU A 696 10.39 -26.36 10.31
N GLY A 697 10.94 -27.16 9.40
CA GLY A 697 11.25 -26.76 8.02
C GLY A 697 12.47 -25.84 7.92
N ASN A 698 12.68 -25.24 6.74
CA ASN A 698 13.79 -24.31 6.50
C ASN A 698 13.43 -22.91 7.02
N ILE A 699 14.13 -22.46 8.07
CA ILE A 699 13.95 -21.14 8.68
C ILE A 699 15.15 -20.22 8.43
N ARG A 700 16.08 -20.60 7.56
CA ARG A 700 17.24 -19.78 7.18
C ARG A 700 16.78 -18.54 6.41
N ILE A 701 17.55 -17.46 6.51
CA ILE A 701 17.25 -16.19 5.86
C ILE A 701 18.21 -15.99 4.68
N GLY A 702 17.65 -15.86 3.49
CA GLY A 702 18.38 -15.55 2.26
C GLY A 702 18.96 -14.14 2.24
N GLU A 703 19.62 -13.80 1.12
CA GLU A 703 20.19 -12.46 0.94
C GLU A 703 19.09 -11.38 0.93
N LEU A 704 17.95 -11.70 0.31
CA LEU A 704 16.78 -10.85 0.24
C LEU A 704 15.61 -11.47 1.00
N ILE A 705 14.82 -10.60 1.63
CA ILE A 705 13.57 -10.98 2.30
C ILE A 705 12.42 -10.30 1.56
N LEU A 706 11.47 -11.08 1.07
CA LEU A 706 10.16 -10.54 0.70
C LEU A 706 9.25 -10.60 1.94
N ILE A 707 8.99 -9.46 2.57
CA ILE A 707 8.05 -9.40 3.69
C ILE A 707 6.62 -9.19 3.18
N ILE A 708 5.71 -10.05 3.61
CA ILE A 708 4.28 -9.99 3.25
C ILE A 708 3.39 -10.15 4.48
N ASP A 709 2.19 -9.61 4.39
CA ASP A 709 1.14 -9.90 5.37
C ASP A 709 0.39 -11.18 4.98
N CYS A 710 -0.23 -11.83 5.96
CA CYS A 710 -0.91 -13.11 5.79
C CYS A 710 -2.11 -13.07 4.82
N ASP A 711 -2.66 -11.89 4.51
CA ASP A 711 -3.75 -11.67 3.55
C ASP A 711 -3.30 -11.03 2.23
N THR A 712 -2.01 -11.11 1.93
CA THR A 712 -1.42 -10.56 0.70
C THR A 712 -1.68 -11.46 -0.52
N ARG A 713 -1.75 -10.86 -1.71
CA ARG A 713 -1.50 -11.56 -2.98
C ARG A 713 -0.28 -10.95 -3.65
N VAL A 714 0.61 -11.81 -4.13
CA VAL A 714 1.82 -11.38 -4.84
C VAL A 714 1.71 -11.69 -6.35
N PRO A 715 2.26 -10.84 -7.23
CA PRO A 715 2.44 -11.17 -8.65
C PRO A 715 3.34 -12.38 -8.87
N GLU A 716 3.08 -13.16 -9.92
CA GLU A 716 3.89 -14.34 -10.28
C GLU A 716 5.34 -13.96 -10.63
N ASP A 717 5.55 -12.79 -11.22
CA ASP A 717 6.87 -12.28 -11.63
C ASP A 717 7.59 -11.46 -10.53
N SER A 718 7.00 -11.37 -9.34
CA SER A 718 7.44 -10.42 -8.31
C SER A 718 8.86 -10.68 -7.78
N LEU A 719 9.22 -11.94 -7.54
CA LEU A 719 10.53 -12.34 -7.01
C LEU A 719 11.66 -12.01 -7.99
N LEU A 720 11.44 -12.28 -9.28
CA LEU A 720 12.42 -11.98 -10.34
C LEU A 720 12.70 -10.48 -10.40
N TYR A 721 11.66 -9.66 -10.57
CA TYR A 721 11.86 -8.21 -10.68
C TYR A 721 12.32 -7.57 -9.38
N GLY A 722 11.93 -8.12 -8.22
CA GLY A 722 12.45 -7.68 -6.92
C GLY A 722 13.95 -7.93 -6.79
N ALA A 723 14.43 -9.11 -7.20
CA ALA A 723 15.86 -9.45 -7.21
C ALA A 723 16.66 -8.57 -8.17
N LEU A 724 16.15 -8.35 -9.39
CA LEU A 724 16.81 -7.52 -10.40
C LEU A 724 16.88 -6.06 -9.96
N GLU A 725 15.80 -5.49 -9.41
CA GLU A 725 15.82 -4.11 -8.90
C GLU A 725 16.81 -3.95 -7.74
N MET A 726 16.90 -4.95 -6.85
CA MET A 726 17.90 -4.97 -5.78
C MET A 726 19.33 -5.15 -6.30
N HIS A 727 19.51 -5.81 -7.44
CA HIS A 727 20.82 -5.98 -8.08
C HIS A 727 21.29 -4.70 -8.76
N GLU A 728 20.42 -4.09 -9.58
CA GLU A 728 20.68 -2.84 -10.30
C GLU A 728 20.89 -1.64 -9.37
N SER A 729 20.48 -1.74 -8.10
CA SER A 729 20.58 -0.65 -7.13
C SER A 729 21.10 -1.11 -5.77
N PRO A 730 22.43 -1.29 -5.64
CA PRO A 730 23.08 -1.72 -4.41
C PRO A 730 22.85 -0.77 -3.22
N GLU A 731 22.61 0.52 -3.48
CA GLU A 731 22.34 1.54 -2.47
C GLU A 731 20.94 1.44 -1.84
N VAL A 732 20.05 0.63 -2.42
CA VAL A 732 18.69 0.41 -1.94
C VAL A 732 18.69 -0.69 -0.87
N ALA A 733 18.14 -0.34 0.29
CA ALA A 733 17.92 -1.26 1.40
C ALA A 733 16.52 -1.89 1.36
N ILE A 734 15.52 -1.14 0.91
CA ILE A 734 14.11 -1.57 0.82
C ILE A 734 13.51 -1.13 -0.50
N VAL A 735 12.89 -2.07 -1.21
CA VAL A 735 12.00 -1.80 -2.34
C VAL A 735 10.57 -2.06 -1.88
N GLN A 736 9.82 -0.99 -1.61
CA GLN A 736 8.41 -1.03 -1.25
C GLN A 736 7.57 -1.12 -2.52
N HIS A 737 6.71 -2.12 -2.66
CA HIS A 737 5.78 -2.18 -3.78
C HIS A 737 4.50 -1.41 -3.46
N GLY A 738 3.98 -0.69 -4.46
CA GLY A 738 2.63 -0.14 -4.42
C GLY A 738 1.61 -1.28 -4.43
N SER A 739 0.68 -1.25 -3.47
CA SER A 739 -0.33 -2.30 -3.32
C SER A 739 -1.69 -1.87 -3.89
N GLY A 740 -2.31 -2.74 -4.66
CA GLY A 740 -3.73 -2.67 -5.00
C GLY A 740 -4.61 -3.21 -3.87
N VAL A 741 -5.91 -2.94 -3.96
CA VAL A 741 -6.88 -3.39 -2.97
C VAL A 741 -7.52 -4.72 -3.37
N MET A 742 -7.53 -5.68 -2.45
CA MET A 742 -8.32 -6.90 -2.52
C MET A 742 -9.60 -6.70 -1.69
N GLN A 743 -10.74 -6.71 -2.38
CA GLN A 743 -12.05 -6.67 -1.72
C GLN A 743 -12.55 -8.09 -1.45
N VAL A 744 -13.24 -8.27 -0.33
CA VAL A 744 -13.75 -9.57 0.15
C VAL A 744 -15.28 -9.58 0.24
N VAL A 745 -15.90 -8.52 0.75
CA VAL A 745 -17.35 -8.50 1.06
C VAL A 745 -18.14 -7.64 0.06
N HIS A 746 -17.50 -6.64 -0.54
CA HIS A 746 -18.07 -5.63 -1.43
C HIS A 746 -19.23 -4.81 -0.81
N ASN A 747 -19.20 -4.57 0.51
CA ASN A 747 -20.18 -3.70 1.18
C ASN A 747 -19.86 -2.20 0.96
N MET A 748 -20.78 -1.31 1.34
CA MET A 748 -20.60 0.15 1.16
C MET A 748 -19.34 0.67 1.86
N PHE A 749 -19.06 0.18 3.08
CA PHE A 749 -17.92 0.64 3.88
C PHE A 749 -16.59 0.22 3.24
N GLU A 750 -16.46 -1.06 2.87
CA GLU A 750 -15.29 -1.61 2.20
C GLU A 750 -15.04 -0.93 0.86
N ASN A 751 -16.09 -0.69 0.07
CA ASN A 751 -15.98 0.05 -1.19
C ASN A 751 -15.50 1.49 -0.98
N GLY A 752 -15.96 2.17 0.08
CA GLY A 752 -15.52 3.53 0.41
C GLY A 752 -14.08 3.59 0.88
N ILE A 753 -13.66 2.66 1.73
CA ILE A 753 -12.25 2.54 2.15
C ILE A 753 -11.36 2.08 1.00
N THR A 754 -11.85 1.26 0.08
CA THR A 754 -11.12 0.88 -1.16
C THR A 754 -10.80 2.12 -1.98
N TYR A 755 -11.79 2.99 -2.22
CA TYR A 755 -11.57 4.26 -2.91
C TYR A 755 -10.56 5.15 -2.18
N PHE A 756 -10.71 5.29 -0.86
CA PHE A 756 -9.77 6.06 -0.05
C PHE A 756 -8.34 5.50 -0.12
N THR A 757 -8.18 4.18 -0.06
CA THR A 757 -6.88 3.51 -0.13
C THR A 757 -6.21 3.73 -1.48
N ASN A 758 -6.96 3.66 -2.58
CA ASN A 758 -6.46 3.98 -3.92
C ASN A 758 -5.99 5.44 -4.02
N ILE A 759 -6.74 6.39 -3.43
CA ILE A 759 -6.30 7.80 -3.37
C ILE A 759 -4.94 7.91 -2.68
N VAL A 760 -4.77 7.23 -1.53
CA VAL A 760 -3.54 7.28 -0.76
C VAL A 760 -2.36 6.73 -1.56
N TYR A 761 -2.51 5.56 -2.20
CA TYR A 761 -1.42 4.98 -3.01
C TYR A 761 -1.07 5.83 -4.23
N THR A 762 -2.04 6.41 -4.94
CA THR A 762 -1.77 7.35 -6.04
C THR A 762 -1.08 8.62 -5.52
N ALA A 763 -1.47 9.14 -4.36
CA ALA A 763 -0.81 10.28 -3.74
C ALA A 763 0.64 9.98 -3.35
N ILE A 764 0.92 8.79 -2.80
CA ILE A 764 2.28 8.31 -2.50
C ILE A 764 3.09 8.19 -3.80
N LYS A 765 2.54 7.56 -4.84
CA LYS A 765 3.18 7.46 -6.17
C LYS A 765 3.53 8.84 -6.73
N TYR A 766 2.61 9.80 -6.65
CA TYR A 766 2.87 11.17 -7.10
C TYR A 766 3.94 11.88 -6.23
N GLY A 767 3.88 11.73 -4.91
CA GLY A 767 4.88 12.30 -3.99
C GLY A 767 6.28 11.79 -4.28
N VAL A 768 6.45 10.46 -4.26
CA VAL A 768 7.73 9.78 -4.45
C VAL A 768 8.25 9.93 -5.88
N GLY A 769 7.37 9.79 -6.89
CA GLY A 769 7.71 9.99 -8.30
C GLY A 769 8.23 11.40 -8.61
N THR A 770 7.78 12.40 -7.85
CA THR A 770 8.28 13.78 -7.98
C THR A 770 9.52 14.10 -7.13
N GLY A 771 10.05 13.13 -6.38
CA GLY A 771 11.31 13.23 -5.66
C GLY A 771 11.22 13.20 -4.14
N ASP A 772 10.07 12.86 -3.56
CA ASP A 772 9.99 12.57 -2.12
C ASP A 772 10.64 11.22 -1.79
N VAL A 773 11.02 11.05 -0.53
CA VAL A 773 11.53 9.79 -0.01
C VAL A 773 10.39 8.78 0.10
N SER A 774 10.64 7.52 -0.29
CA SER A 774 9.61 6.47 -0.21
C SER A 774 9.29 6.09 1.24
N PRO A 775 7.99 5.93 1.58
CA PRO A 775 7.61 5.31 2.84
C PRO A 775 7.88 3.81 2.82
N PHE A 776 8.03 3.21 4.00
CA PHE A 776 7.98 1.77 4.22
C PHE A 776 6.75 1.47 5.09
N VAL A 777 5.85 0.62 4.59
CA VAL A 777 4.55 0.33 5.25
C VAL A 777 4.52 -1.06 5.91
N GLY A 778 5.68 -1.72 6.03
CA GLY A 778 5.83 -2.95 6.82
C GLY A 778 5.42 -4.26 6.14
N HIS A 779 5.04 -4.23 4.86
CA HIS A 779 4.69 -5.41 4.04
C HIS A 779 4.79 -5.08 2.53
N ASN A 780 4.69 -6.09 1.66
CA ASN A 780 4.83 -5.97 0.21
C ASN A 780 6.14 -5.30 -0.19
N ALA A 781 7.23 -5.71 0.47
CA ALA A 781 8.52 -5.08 0.27
C ALA A 781 9.63 -6.11 0.22
N PHE A 782 10.61 -5.86 -0.65
CA PHE A 782 11.89 -6.56 -0.62
C PHE A 782 12.83 -5.82 0.31
N LEU A 783 13.48 -6.55 1.21
CA LEU A 783 14.44 -6.04 2.18
C LEU A 783 15.77 -6.73 1.92
N ARG A 784 16.85 -5.96 1.88
CA ARG A 784 18.20 -6.52 1.87
C ARG A 784 18.58 -6.95 3.28
N TRP A 785 18.77 -8.24 3.52
CA TRP A 785 18.99 -8.76 4.88
C TRP A 785 20.22 -8.12 5.54
N LYS A 786 21.32 -7.97 4.79
CA LYS A 786 22.54 -7.29 5.25
C LYS A 786 22.28 -5.84 5.71
N ALA A 787 21.40 -5.12 5.04
CA ALA A 787 21.03 -3.75 5.44
C ALA A 787 20.23 -3.77 6.76
N ILE A 788 19.28 -4.70 6.90
CA ILE A 788 18.52 -4.87 8.14
C ILE A 788 19.42 -5.27 9.31
N GLN A 789 20.39 -6.16 9.09
CA GLN A 789 21.39 -6.52 10.12
C GLN A 789 22.21 -5.31 10.59
N SER A 790 22.56 -4.40 9.67
CA SER A 790 23.39 -3.21 9.97
C SER A 790 22.72 -2.18 10.90
N ILE A 791 21.39 -2.18 10.95
CA ILE A 791 20.60 -1.33 11.87
C ILE A 791 20.15 -2.07 13.13
N GLY A 792 20.52 -3.33 13.30
CA GLY A 792 20.22 -4.11 14.49
C GLY A 792 20.73 -3.42 15.76
N PHE A 793 19.96 -3.49 16.83
CA PHE A 793 20.30 -2.86 18.11
C PHE A 793 20.07 -3.83 19.27
N VAL A 794 20.78 -3.62 20.37
CA VAL A 794 20.56 -4.35 21.61
C VAL A 794 19.59 -3.53 22.46
N ASP A 795 18.43 -4.11 22.78
CA ASP A 795 17.44 -3.44 23.61
C ASP A 795 17.95 -3.38 25.07
N PRO A 796 18.11 -2.19 25.67
CA PRO A 796 18.61 -2.06 27.04
C PRO A 796 17.72 -2.74 28.11
N THR A 797 16.45 -3.04 27.79
CA THR A 797 15.50 -3.61 28.75
C THR A 797 15.63 -5.12 28.93
N ASP A 798 16.11 -5.85 27.92
CA ASP A 798 16.32 -7.31 27.98
C ASP A 798 17.71 -7.77 27.53
N GLY A 799 18.54 -6.87 27.00
CA GLY A 799 19.87 -7.21 26.48
C GLY A 799 19.83 -8.06 25.21
N GLN A 800 18.68 -8.18 24.54
CA GLN A 800 18.54 -8.98 23.33
C GLN A 800 18.79 -8.12 22.09
N GLN A 801 19.44 -8.72 21.09
CA GLN A 801 19.55 -8.11 19.77
C GLN A 801 18.20 -8.15 19.05
N LYS A 802 17.80 -7.02 18.47
CA LYS A 802 16.55 -6.82 17.77
C LYS A 802 16.79 -6.05 16.47
N TRP A 803 15.92 -6.28 15.49
CA TRP A 803 15.92 -5.55 14.21
C TRP A 803 14.71 -4.63 14.12
N TRP A 804 13.56 -5.13 14.55
CA TRP A 804 12.32 -4.39 14.66
C TRP A 804 12.18 -3.79 16.05
N SER A 805 11.67 -2.57 16.16
CA SER A 805 11.36 -1.99 17.46
C SER A 805 10.03 -2.56 17.98
N ASP A 806 10.08 -3.45 18.98
CA ASP A 806 8.88 -3.96 19.64
C ASP A 806 8.25 -2.95 20.64
N ALA A 807 8.97 -1.90 21.02
CA ALA A 807 8.46 -0.84 21.89
C ALA A 807 7.48 0.10 21.18
N HIS A 808 7.64 0.30 19.87
CA HIS A 808 6.88 1.27 19.07
C HIS A 808 5.73 0.59 18.33
N VAL A 809 4.60 1.28 18.19
CA VAL A 809 3.45 0.82 17.38
C VAL A 809 3.71 0.97 15.87
N SER A 810 4.62 1.87 15.49
CA SER A 810 5.04 2.14 14.11
C SER A 810 6.45 1.60 13.86
N GLU A 811 6.60 0.27 13.93
CA GLU A 811 7.90 -0.41 13.82
C GLU A 811 8.53 -0.29 12.43
N ASP A 812 7.68 -0.23 11.40
CA ASP A 812 8.03 -0.04 10.00
C ASP A 812 8.67 1.34 9.79
N PHE A 813 8.03 2.37 10.31
CA PHE A 813 8.52 3.73 10.26
C PHE A 813 9.86 3.87 10.99
N ASP A 814 10.04 3.25 12.15
CA ASP A 814 11.32 3.25 12.89
C ASP A 814 12.47 2.62 12.08
N ILE A 815 12.24 1.47 11.41
CA ILE A 815 13.23 0.86 10.51
C ILE A 815 13.55 1.81 9.36
N SER A 816 12.53 2.40 8.76
CA SER A 816 12.70 3.30 7.61
C SER A 816 13.62 4.48 7.96
N LEU A 817 13.41 5.08 9.14
CA LEU A 817 14.22 6.19 9.63
C LEU A 817 15.65 5.75 9.92
N ARG A 818 15.86 4.62 10.59
CA ARG A 818 17.20 4.11 10.90
C ARG A 818 18.03 3.84 9.63
N LEU A 819 17.42 3.24 8.61
CA LEU A 819 18.08 3.00 7.32
C LEU A 819 18.44 4.30 6.60
N GLN A 820 17.47 5.22 6.49
CA GLN A 820 17.66 6.48 5.78
C GLN A 820 18.69 7.38 6.48
N MET A 821 18.71 7.39 7.81
CA MET A 821 19.73 8.10 8.60
C MET A 821 21.15 7.55 8.42
N GLN A 822 21.29 6.28 8.01
CA GLN A 822 22.58 5.70 7.61
C GLN A 822 22.94 6.00 6.14
N GLY A 823 22.08 6.71 5.41
CA GLY A 823 22.30 7.07 4.00
C GLY A 823 21.83 6.02 2.99
N MET A 824 21.16 4.95 3.44
CA MET A 824 20.56 3.96 2.54
C MET A 824 19.25 4.47 1.94
N THR A 825 18.95 4.03 0.72
CA THR A 825 17.74 4.45 0.00
C THR A 825 16.60 3.46 0.23
N ILE A 826 15.39 4.00 0.41
CA ILE A 826 14.13 3.25 0.33
C ILE A 826 13.45 3.70 -0.96
N ARG A 827 12.97 2.75 -1.75
CA ARG A 827 12.43 3.00 -3.08
C ARG A 827 11.02 2.46 -3.22
N LEU A 828 10.16 3.20 -3.91
CA LEU A 828 8.81 2.76 -4.25
C LEU A 828 8.80 2.15 -5.66
N ALA A 829 8.40 0.89 -5.79
CA ALA A 829 8.16 0.20 -7.04
C ALA A 829 6.67 0.23 -7.41
N THR A 830 6.33 0.86 -8.54
CA THR A 830 4.94 0.91 -9.05
C THR A 830 4.75 0.14 -10.35
N TYR A 831 5.81 -0.43 -10.91
CA TYR A 831 5.79 -1.16 -12.18
C TYR A 831 4.92 -2.44 -12.23
N HIS A 832 4.43 -2.90 -11.07
CA HIS A 832 3.46 -4.00 -10.99
C HIS A 832 2.00 -3.53 -11.06
N ASN A 833 1.74 -2.21 -11.16
CA ASN A 833 0.39 -1.63 -11.34
C ASN A 833 -0.67 -2.18 -10.36
N GLY A 834 -0.31 -2.31 -9.08
CA GLY A 834 -1.22 -2.84 -8.04
C GLY A 834 -1.39 -4.37 -8.07
N GLY A 835 -0.46 -5.09 -8.70
CA GLY A 835 -0.44 -6.56 -8.72
C GLY A 835 -0.20 -7.19 -7.34
N PHE A 836 0.56 -6.50 -6.48
CA PHE A 836 0.55 -6.78 -5.04
C PHE A 836 -0.80 -6.35 -4.48
N LYS A 837 -1.57 -7.23 -3.83
CA LYS A 837 -2.90 -6.88 -3.31
C LYS A 837 -2.99 -7.09 -1.80
N GLU A 838 -3.72 -6.20 -1.13
CA GLU A 838 -3.95 -6.21 0.31
C GLU A 838 -5.45 -6.11 0.65
N GLY A 839 -5.90 -6.79 1.70
CA GLY A 839 -7.25 -6.61 2.24
C GLY A 839 -7.44 -5.28 2.97
N VAL A 840 -8.52 -4.57 2.67
CA VAL A 840 -8.93 -3.36 3.40
C VAL A 840 -9.79 -3.69 4.62
N SER A 841 -10.02 -2.70 5.48
CA SER A 841 -10.90 -2.86 6.64
C SER A 841 -12.33 -3.16 6.20
N LEU A 842 -12.91 -4.22 6.77
CA LEU A 842 -14.26 -4.67 6.46
C LEU A 842 -15.34 -3.84 7.19
N THR A 843 -14.98 -3.23 8.33
CA THR A 843 -15.91 -2.48 9.19
C THR A 843 -15.34 -1.14 9.65
N LEU A 844 -16.23 -0.19 9.98
CA LEU A 844 -15.88 1.09 10.63
C LEU A 844 -15.03 0.88 11.88
N TYR A 845 -15.34 -0.15 12.66
CA TYR A 845 -14.68 -0.41 13.93
C TYR A 845 -13.22 -0.84 13.76
N ASP A 846 -12.92 -1.62 12.73
CA ASP A 846 -11.56 -2.02 12.39
C ASP A 846 -10.76 -0.82 11.90
N GLU A 847 -11.36 0.00 11.04
CA GLU A 847 -10.72 1.21 10.51
C GLU A 847 -10.47 2.25 11.61
N LEU A 848 -11.43 2.49 12.53
CA LEU A 848 -11.18 3.35 13.69
C LEU A 848 -10.04 2.86 14.56
N THR A 849 -9.93 1.54 14.74
CA THR A 849 -8.82 0.96 15.50
C THR A 849 -7.49 1.19 14.79
N ARG A 850 -7.47 1.14 13.45
CA ARG A 850 -6.30 1.47 12.63
C ARG A 850 -5.89 2.95 12.77
N TRP A 851 -6.82 3.89 12.70
CA TRP A 851 -6.52 5.32 12.92
C TRP A 851 -6.08 5.63 14.36
N GLU A 852 -6.65 4.97 15.36
CA GLU A 852 -6.17 5.05 16.75
C GLU A 852 -4.71 4.57 16.88
N LYS A 853 -4.33 3.48 16.20
CA LYS A 853 -2.93 3.00 16.16
C LYS A 853 -2.00 4.03 15.51
N TYR A 854 -2.39 4.59 14.37
CA TYR A 854 -1.57 5.56 13.65
C TYR A 854 -1.35 6.84 14.46
N ALA A 855 -2.42 7.41 15.05
CA ALA A 855 -2.32 8.58 15.90
C ALA A 855 -1.43 8.31 17.13
N TYR A 856 -1.60 7.15 17.77
CA TYR A 856 -0.76 6.76 18.92
C TYR A 856 0.71 6.61 18.52
N GLY A 857 1.00 5.87 17.45
CA GLY A 857 2.36 5.63 16.97
C GLY A 857 3.08 6.92 16.59
N CYS A 858 2.38 7.82 15.88
CA CYS A 858 2.88 9.16 15.57
C CYS A 858 3.23 9.98 16.82
N ASN A 859 2.43 9.88 17.88
CA ASN A 859 2.71 10.57 19.14
C ASN A 859 3.90 9.97 19.90
N GLU A 860 4.00 8.65 19.93
CA GLU A 860 5.10 7.91 20.55
C GLU A 860 6.44 8.18 19.85
N LEU A 861 6.42 8.36 18.53
CA LEU A 861 7.59 8.73 17.76
C LEU A 861 8.08 10.15 18.08
N VAL A 862 7.17 11.13 18.23
CA VAL A 862 7.53 12.55 18.39
C VAL A 862 7.76 12.94 19.84
N PHE A 863 6.86 12.57 20.75
CA PHE A 863 6.87 13.06 22.12
C PHE A 863 7.11 11.93 23.14
N HIS A 864 7.75 12.27 24.25
CA HIS A 864 7.65 11.41 25.43
C HIS A 864 6.29 11.62 26.12
N PRO A 865 5.82 10.68 26.96
CA PRO A 865 4.68 10.94 27.83
C PRO A 865 4.94 12.12 28.78
N PHE A 866 3.88 12.84 29.19
CA PHE A 866 3.99 14.08 29.95
C PHE A 866 4.78 13.94 31.25
N TYR A 867 4.66 12.81 31.96
CA TYR A 867 5.42 12.58 33.19
C TYR A 867 6.95 12.50 32.95
N GLN A 868 7.38 12.15 31.73
CA GLN A 868 8.79 12.05 31.36
C GLN A 868 9.40 13.40 30.95
N TRP A 869 8.57 14.42 30.67
CA TRP A 869 9.04 15.70 30.14
C TRP A 869 10.03 16.40 31.05
N ILE A 870 9.84 16.27 32.37
CA ILE A 870 10.67 16.92 33.39
C ILE A 870 12.14 16.47 33.32
N TYR A 871 12.41 15.20 32.97
CA TYR A 871 13.76 14.62 33.03
C TYR A 871 14.30 14.11 31.68
N LYS A 872 13.46 13.88 30.67
CA LYS A 872 13.89 13.54 29.30
C LYS A 872 13.64 14.63 28.27
N GLY A 873 12.89 15.68 28.62
CA GLY A 873 12.37 16.67 27.67
C GLY A 873 11.13 16.18 26.91
N PRO A 874 10.40 17.08 26.22
CA PRO A 874 9.13 16.75 25.58
C PRO A 874 9.29 15.88 24.33
N VAL A 875 10.36 16.06 23.56
CA VAL A 875 10.57 15.41 22.24
C VAL A 875 11.49 14.19 22.39
N THR A 876 11.21 13.12 21.65
CA THR A 876 12.03 11.90 21.67
C THR A 876 13.40 12.12 21.03
N ARG A 877 14.39 11.34 21.46
CA ARG A 877 15.72 11.35 20.81
C ARG A 877 15.67 10.86 19.37
N LEU A 878 14.75 9.96 19.03
CA LEU A 878 14.58 9.46 17.66
C LEU A 878 14.16 10.60 16.74
N PHE A 879 13.12 11.36 17.11
CA PHE A 879 12.65 12.49 16.33
C PHE A 879 13.70 13.61 16.22
N LEU A 880 14.44 13.87 17.30
CA LEU A 880 15.58 14.80 17.26
C LEU A 880 16.75 14.29 16.41
N ARG A 881 16.97 12.98 16.27
CA ARG A 881 17.99 12.52 15.32
C ARG A 881 17.49 12.62 13.88
N PHE A 882 16.23 12.32 13.65
CA PHE A 882 15.58 12.47 12.36
C PHE A 882 15.66 13.92 11.85
N LEU A 883 15.26 14.91 12.65
CA LEU A 883 15.26 16.32 12.24
C LEU A 883 16.66 16.83 11.87
N TRP A 884 17.72 16.32 12.51
CA TRP A 884 19.13 16.69 12.26
C TRP A 884 19.88 15.66 11.40
N SER A 885 19.19 14.70 10.80
CA SER A 885 19.80 13.68 9.92
C SER A 885 20.17 14.23 8.53
N ASN A 886 20.76 13.38 7.69
CA ASN A 886 21.06 13.64 6.28
C ASN A 886 19.84 13.47 5.34
N ILE A 887 18.65 13.15 5.85
CA ILE A 887 17.42 13.08 5.06
C ILE A 887 17.13 14.47 4.45
N PRO A 888 16.64 14.57 3.19
CA PRO A 888 16.29 15.84 2.58
C PRO A 888 15.33 16.67 3.44
N ILE A 889 15.63 17.98 3.58
CA ILE A 889 14.84 18.90 4.42
C ILE A 889 13.36 18.92 3.99
N THR A 890 13.10 18.87 2.69
CA THR A 890 11.74 18.88 2.13
C THR A 890 10.97 17.63 2.54
N SER A 891 11.61 16.46 2.53
CA SER A 891 11.00 15.21 3.02
C SER A 891 10.80 15.25 4.54
N LYS A 892 11.70 15.87 5.31
CA LYS A 892 11.49 16.08 6.74
C LYS A 892 10.24 16.91 7.01
N VAL A 893 10.02 17.95 6.22
CA VAL A 893 8.83 18.82 6.29
C VAL A 893 7.57 18.03 5.92
N THR A 894 7.59 17.23 4.84
CA THR A 894 6.44 16.40 4.44
C THR A 894 6.08 15.35 5.49
N ILE A 895 7.08 14.63 6.02
CA ILE A 895 6.90 13.64 7.09
C ILE A 895 6.35 14.31 8.36
N THR A 896 6.88 15.48 8.72
CA THR A 896 6.40 16.24 9.88
C THR A 896 4.95 16.69 9.64
N ALA A 897 4.63 17.21 8.47
CA ALA A 897 3.27 17.61 8.10
C ALA A 897 2.29 16.45 8.24
N TYR A 898 2.65 15.27 7.71
CA TYR A 898 1.87 14.04 7.82
C TYR A 898 1.63 13.66 9.29
N ILE A 899 2.68 13.62 10.13
CA ILE A 899 2.54 13.31 11.56
C ILE A 899 1.58 14.29 12.25
N PHE A 900 1.70 15.59 11.97
CA PHE A 900 0.87 16.62 12.58
C PHE A 900 -0.58 16.65 12.07
N THR A 901 -0.92 15.96 10.97
CA THR A 901 -2.33 15.80 10.55
C THR A 901 -3.17 15.08 11.60
N TYR A 902 -2.62 14.08 12.28
CA TYR A 902 -3.32 13.36 13.35
C TYR A 902 -3.66 14.28 14.53
N TYR A 903 -2.79 15.25 14.83
CA TYR A 903 -3.03 16.26 15.86
C TYR A 903 -4.07 17.28 15.39
N ALA A 904 -4.03 17.70 14.12
CA ALA A 904 -5.04 18.59 13.55
C ALA A 904 -6.44 17.93 13.63
N ILE A 905 -6.57 16.67 13.21
CA ILE A 905 -7.81 15.89 13.31
C ILE A 905 -8.25 15.73 14.77
N ALA A 906 -7.35 15.32 15.66
CA ALA A 906 -7.65 15.12 17.08
C ALA A 906 -8.08 16.40 17.80
N SER A 907 -7.49 17.54 17.42
CA SER A 907 -7.78 18.83 18.03
C SER A 907 -9.11 19.45 17.56
N GLY A 908 -9.70 18.97 16.47
CA GLY A 908 -10.90 19.55 15.84
C GLY A 908 -12.06 19.81 16.80
N MET A 909 -12.48 18.80 17.57
CA MET A 909 -13.57 18.97 18.55
C MET A 909 -13.20 19.93 19.69
N VAL A 910 -11.96 19.85 20.20
CA VAL A 910 -11.51 20.68 21.32
C VAL A 910 -11.37 22.15 20.89
N LEU A 911 -10.72 22.40 19.75
CA LEU A 911 -10.51 23.75 19.25
C LEU A 911 -11.80 24.42 18.81
N THR A 912 -12.77 23.68 18.25
CA THR A 912 -14.09 24.23 17.94
C THR A 912 -14.90 24.54 19.21
N ALA A 913 -14.79 23.74 20.26
CA ALA A 913 -15.39 24.03 21.56
C ALA A 913 -14.76 25.27 22.22
N VAL A 914 -13.43 25.39 22.19
CA VAL A 914 -12.72 26.59 22.66
C VAL A 914 -13.12 27.82 21.84
N ASN A 915 -13.16 27.68 20.50
CA ASN A 915 -13.60 28.73 19.58
C ASN A 915 -15.04 29.19 19.89
N TYR A 916 -15.94 28.26 20.20
CA TYR A 916 -17.32 28.57 20.59
C TYR A 916 -17.38 29.45 21.85
N ILE A 917 -16.60 29.10 22.88
CA ILE A 917 -16.56 29.86 24.14
C ILE A 917 -15.91 31.23 23.93
N VAL A 918 -14.76 31.28 23.25
CA VAL A 918 -13.97 32.51 23.09
C VAL A 918 -14.71 33.53 22.22
N ILE A 919 -15.14 33.13 21.02
CA ILE A 919 -15.85 34.04 20.10
C ILE A 919 -17.26 34.34 20.61
N GLY A 920 -17.92 33.36 21.23
CA GLY A 920 -19.29 33.51 21.69
C GLY A 920 -19.44 34.42 22.91
N LEU A 921 -18.53 34.33 23.89
CA LEU A 921 -18.64 35.09 25.14
C LEU A 921 -17.84 36.40 25.16
N PHE A 922 -16.79 36.51 24.35
CA PHE A 922 -15.90 37.67 24.35
C PHE A 922 -15.79 38.36 22.99
N PRO A 923 -16.86 38.48 22.17
CA PRO A 923 -16.75 38.94 20.79
C PRO A 923 -16.06 40.30 20.66
N ASP A 924 -16.37 41.25 21.55
CA ASP A 924 -15.83 42.61 21.52
C ASP A 924 -14.30 42.65 21.79
N ASP A 925 -13.78 41.70 22.57
CA ASP A 925 -12.35 41.63 22.91
C ASP A 925 -11.52 40.93 21.82
N VAL A 926 -12.14 40.05 21.00
CA VAL A 926 -11.46 39.21 19.99
C VAL A 926 -11.77 39.57 18.54
N ASP A 927 -12.74 40.45 18.25
CA ASP A 927 -13.20 40.78 16.88
C ASP A 927 -12.05 41.20 15.92
N HIS A 928 -11.05 41.92 16.43
CA HIS A 928 -9.89 42.33 15.62
C HIS A 928 -8.73 41.32 15.60
N LEU A 929 -8.77 40.30 16.45
CA LEU A 929 -7.73 39.27 16.59
C LEU A 929 -8.05 38.00 15.80
N TYR A 930 -9.32 37.77 15.46
CA TYR A 930 -9.80 36.59 14.76
C TYR A 930 -10.32 36.92 13.37
N GLN A 931 -9.96 36.09 12.38
CA GLN A 931 -10.67 36.07 11.10
C GLN A 931 -11.98 35.29 11.27
N PRO A 932 -13.08 35.66 10.58
CA PRO A 932 -14.34 34.94 10.66
C PRO A 932 -14.18 33.46 10.31
N SER A 933 -14.28 32.57 11.30
CA SER A 933 -14.05 31.12 11.18
C SER A 933 -14.94 30.46 10.12
N TRP A 934 -16.13 31.01 9.90
CA TRP A 934 -17.06 30.55 8.87
C TRP A 934 -16.53 30.75 7.44
N GLY A 935 -15.96 31.93 7.15
CA GLY A 935 -15.37 32.21 5.84
C GLY A 935 -14.20 31.29 5.54
N ILE A 936 -13.33 31.10 6.52
CA ILE A 936 -12.19 30.16 6.43
C ILE A 936 -12.69 28.74 6.19
N TRP A 937 -13.71 28.29 6.93
CA TRP A 937 -14.28 26.97 6.74
C TRP A 937 -14.85 26.78 5.33
N CYS A 938 -15.63 27.75 4.83
CA CYS A 938 -16.15 27.72 3.46
C CYS A 938 -15.03 27.66 2.42
N SER A 939 -13.99 28.48 2.58
CA SER A 939 -12.80 28.46 1.70
C SER A 939 -12.11 27.10 1.74
N LEU A 940 -11.91 26.52 2.93
CA LEU A 940 -11.30 25.20 3.09
C LEU A 940 -12.15 24.10 2.45
N VAL A 941 -13.47 24.13 2.62
CA VAL A 941 -14.38 23.15 2.01
C VAL A 941 -14.31 23.20 0.49
N VAL A 942 -14.34 24.40 -0.09
CA VAL A 942 -14.24 24.57 -1.55
C VAL A 942 -12.86 24.14 -2.04
N VAL A 943 -11.79 24.61 -1.41
CA VAL A 943 -10.42 24.29 -1.84
C VAL A 943 -10.13 22.78 -1.72
N PHE A 944 -10.40 22.15 -0.58
CA PHE A 944 -10.11 20.73 -0.42
C PHE A 944 -11.05 19.83 -1.22
N ASN A 945 -12.36 20.06 -1.15
CA ASN A 945 -13.33 19.11 -1.69
C ASN A 945 -13.64 19.35 -3.17
N LEU A 946 -13.56 20.60 -3.66
CA LEU A 946 -13.77 20.90 -5.08
C LEU A 946 -12.44 20.95 -5.83
N PHE A 947 -11.56 21.90 -5.49
CA PHE A 947 -10.31 22.09 -6.23
C PHE A 947 -9.37 20.89 -6.06
N GLY A 948 -9.22 20.38 -4.84
CA GLY A 948 -8.43 19.18 -4.54
C GLY A 948 -8.93 17.96 -5.31
N SER A 949 -10.24 17.72 -5.36
CA SER A 949 -10.82 16.60 -6.11
C SER A 949 -10.56 16.72 -7.61
N VAL A 950 -10.77 17.90 -8.21
CA VAL A 950 -10.51 18.12 -9.65
C VAL A 950 -9.03 17.93 -9.98
N ALA A 951 -8.14 18.52 -9.18
CA ALA A 951 -6.70 18.38 -9.35
C ALA A 951 -6.26 16.91 -9.21
N PHE A 952 -6.79 16.19 -8.23
CA PHE A 952 -6.46 14.79 -8.03
C PHE A 952 -7.00 13.90 -9.16
N SER A 953 -8.20 14.16 -9.67
CA SER A 953 -8.73 13.49 -10.85
C SER A 953 -7.88 13.76 -12.09
N MET A 954 -7.34 14.97 -12.24
CA MET A 954 -6.37 15.30 -13.29
C MET A 954 -5.08 14.48 -13.13
N ALA A 955 -4.54 14.38 -11.91
CA ALA A 955 -3.36 13.56 -11.64
C ALA A 955 -3.57 12.09 -12.02
N ARG A 956 -4.70 11.49 -11.62
CA ARG A 956 -5.05 10.10 -12.01
C ARG A 956 -5.14 9.92 -13.52
N HIS A 957 -5.67 10.92 -14.22
CA HIS A 957 -5.72 10.91 -15.67
C HIS A 957 -4.33 10.94 -16.31
N GLN A 958 -3.47 11.84 -15.86
CA GLN A 958 -2.10 11.95 -16.37
C GLN A 958 -1.23 10.71 -16.05
N LEU A 959 -1.50 10.04 -14.93
CA LEU A 959 -0.85 8.79 -14.54
C LEU A 959 -1.38 7.55 -15.30
N LYS A 960 -2.32 7.74 -16.24
CA LYS A 960 -2.98 6.67 -17.02
C LYS A 960 -3.72 5.64 -16.15
N GLU A 961 -4.20 6.07 -14.97
CA GLU A 961 -4.93 5.18 -14.04
C GLU A 961 -6.43 5.15 -14.33
N GLU A 962 -7.03 6.29 -14.68
CA GLU A 962 -8.46 6.42 -15.01
C GLU A 962 -8.68 7.56 -16.01
N THR A 963 -9.86 7.62 -16.62
CA THR A 963 -10.26 8.80 -17.41
C THR A 963 -10.67 9.95 -16.48
N PHE A 964 -10.36 11.19 -16.87
CA PHE A 964 -10.60 12.39 -16.04
C PHE A 964 -12.05 12.48 -15.53
N TRP A 965 -13.03 12.34 -16.42
CA TRP A 965 -14.45 12.45 -16.06
C TRP A 965 -14.92 11.34 -15.13
N ARG A 966 -14.46 10.11 -15.37
CA ARG A 966 -14.76 8.98 -14.48
C ARG A 966 -14.15 9.19 -13.10
N ALA A 967 -12.91 9.66 -13.04
CA ALA A 967 -12.24 9.97 -11.78
C ALA A 967 -12.96 11.08 -10.99
N ILE A 968 -13.53 12.09 -11.67
CA ILE A 968 -14.37 13.12 -11.01
C ILE A 968 -15.67 12.52 -10.48
N LEU A 969 -16.36 11.71 -11.27
CA LEU A 969 -17.61 11.07 -10.83
C LEU A 969 -17.39 10.14 -9.63
N GLU A 970 -16.27 9.42 -9.61
CA GLU A 970 -15.84 8.64 -8.45
C GLU A 970 -15.58 9.52 -7.23
N ALA A 971 -14.90 10.66 -7.40
CA ALA A 971 -14.66 11.60 -6.31
C ALA A 971 -15.97 12.15 -5.74
N ILE A 972 -16.90 12.58 -6.59
CA ILE A 972 -18.22 13.06 -6.16
C ILE A 972 -19.00 11.97 -5.43
N LYS A 973 -18.98 10.73 -5.94
CA LYS A 973 -19.65 9.58 -5.34
C LYS A 973 -19.17 9.31 -3.92
N TRP A 974 -17.87 9.40 -3.67
CA TRP A 974 -17.26 9.02 -2.39
C TRP A 974 -17.01 10.19 -1.44
N LEU A 975 -17.16 11.43 -1.91
CA LEU A 975 -17.01 12.63 -1.07
C LEU A 975 -17.90 12.61 0.19
N PRO A 976 -19.20 12.25 0.14
CA PRO A 976 -20.03 12.18 1.35
C PRO A 976 -19.50 11.19 2.39
N PHE A 977 -18.98 10.05 1.93
CA PHE A 977 -18.37 9.03 2.79
C PHE A 977 -17.15 9.62 3.52
N LEU A 978 -16.24 10.27 2.79
CA LEU A 978 -15.02 10.85 3.37
C LEU A 978 -15.32 12.02 4.33
N VAL A 979 -16.30 12.88 4.00
CA VAL A 979 -16.70 14.00 4.86
C VAL A 979 -17.27 13.51 6.20
N ILE A 980 -18.15 12.50 6.17
CA ILE A 980 -18.72 11.92 7.40
C ILE A 980 -17.61 11.22 8.20
N TYR A 981 -16.74 10.46 7.51
CA TYR A 981 -15.64 9.74 8.14
C TYR A 981 -14.67 10.69 8.85
N PHE A 982 -14.00 11.58 8.10
CA PHE A 982 -12.98 12.47 8.65
C PHE A 982 -13.55 13.54 9.59
N GLY A 983 -14.79 13.95 9.39
CA GLY A 983 -15.49 14.82 10.34
C GLY A 983 -15.78 14.14 11.68
N GLY A 984 -15.93 12.81 11.71
CA GLY A 984 -16.37 12.07 12.90
C GLY A 984 -15.26 11.43 13.73
N ILE A 985 -14.06 11.21 13.19
CA ILE A 985 -12.98 10.48 13.88
C ILE A 985 -12.17 11.31 14.90
N SER A 986 -12.44 12.62 15.04
CA SER A 986 -11.67 13.54 15.88
C SER A 986 -11.48 13.04 17.31
N LEU A 987 -12.57 12.60 17.97
CA LEU A 987 -12.53 12.11 19.34
C LEU A 987 -11.77 10.79 19.51
N ASN A 988 -11.80 9.91 18.51
CA ASN A 988 -11.03 8.66 18.51
C ASN A 988 -9.52 8.94 18.46
N CYS A 989 -9.10 9.85 17.56
CA CYS A 989 -7.70 10.26 17.47
C CYS A 989 -7.26 10.97 18.76
N ALA A 990 -8.08 11.87 19.30
CA ALA A 990 -7.78 12.56 20.57
C ALA A 990 -7.59 11.59 21.74
N LYS A 991 -8.47 10.59 21.87
CA LYS A 991 -8.33 9.51 22.86
C LYS A 991 -6.98 8.81 22.73
N ALA A 992 -6.59 8.41 21.51
CA ALA A 992 -5.33 7.71 21.29
C ALA A 992 -4.10 8.56 21.67
N LEU A 993 -4.08 9.84 21.26
CA LEU A 993 -3.00 10.77 21.62
C LEU A 993 -2.90 10.98 23.13
N LEU A 994 -4.03 11.21 23.81
CA LEU A 994 -4.06 11.43 25.26
C LEU A 994 -3.68 10.18 26.03
N CYS A 995 -4.08 8.99 25.59
CA CYS A 995 -3.67 7.75 26.23
C CYS A 995 -2.16 7.55 26.18
N HIS A 996 -1.50 7.86 25.06
CA HIS A 996 -0.03 7.89 25.03
C HIS A 996 0.54 8.95 25.99
N ALA A 997 0.03 10.20 25.91
CA ALA A 997 0.54 11.32 26.69
C ALA A 997 0.45 11.07 28.21
N PHE A 998 -0.60 10.40 28.68
CA PHE A 998 -0.79 10.00 30.09
C PHE A 998 -0.30 8.59 30.42
N SER A 999 0.37 7.89 29.51
CA SER A 999 0.86 6.52 29.71
C SER A 999 -0.21 5.51 30.11
N ILE A 1000 -1.42 5.70 29.58
CA ILE A 1000 -2.51 4.74 29.68
C ILE A 1000 -2.27 3.67 28.63
N ASN A 1001 -2.02 2.44 29.08
CA ASN A 1001 -1.77 1.31 28.19
C ASN A 1001 -3.04 0.96 27.41
N ILE A 1002 -2.96 1.10 26.09
CA ILE A 1002 -3.91 0.52 25.14
C ILE A 1002 -3.19 -0.65 24.48
N GLU A 1003 -3.81 -1.83 24.52
CA GLU A 1003 -3.38 -2.97 23.73
C GLU A 1003 -4.28 -3.12 22.51
N TRP A 1004 -3.68 -3.42 21.36
CA TRP A 1004 -4.44 -3.66 20.14
C TRP A 1004 -4.32 -5.12 19.69
N ALA A 1005 -5.45 -5.70 19.29
CA ALA A 1005 -5.47 -6.96 18.56
C ALA A 1005 -5.15 -6.73 17.06
N SER A 1006 -4.89 -7.82 16.34
CA SER A 1006 -4.94 -7.80 14.87
C SER A 1006 -6.36 -7.43 14.42
N THR A 1007 -6.47 -6.69 13.32
CA THR A 1007 -7.78 -6.36 12.70
C THR A 1007 -8.45 -7.64 12.25
N ALA A 1008 -9.76 -7.74 12.40
CA ALA A 1008 -10.49 -8.92 11.94
C ALA A 1008 -10.35 -9.04 10.41
N LYS A 1009 -9.85 -10.19 9.93
CA LYS A 1009 -9.69 -10.49 8.51
C LYS A 1009 -10.85 -11.31 7.93
N GLU A 1010 -11.81 -11.68 8.77
CA GLU A 1010 -13.05 -12.38 8.42
C GLU A 1010 -14.22 -11.68 9.10
N MET A 1011 -15.38 -11.67 8.44
CA MET A 1011 -16.59 -11.11 9.06
C MET A 1011 -17.07 -12.00 10.21
N GLY A 1012 -17.27 -11.38 11.37
CA GLY A 1012 -17.98 -12.01 12.48
C GLY A 1012 -19.47 -12.22 12.17
N PRO A 1013 -20.23 -12.85 13.08
CA PRO A 1013 -21.67 -13.03 12.91
C PRO A 1013 -22.38 -11.68 12.68
N THR A 1014 -23.02 -11.53 11.52
CA THR A 1014 -23.69 -10.29 11.09
C THR A 1014 -25.16 -10.30 11.53
N GLY A 1015 -25.65 -9.14 11.97
CA GLY A 1015 -27.04 -8.93 12.34
C GLY A 1015 -27.28 -7.53 12.87
N PHE A 1016 -28.41 -6.91 12.53
CA PHE A 1016 -28.72 -5.52 12.90
C PHE A 1016 -28.58 -5.27 14.41
N TYR A 1017 -29.09 -6.18 15.24
CA TYR A 1017 -29.01 -6.06 16.70
C TYR A 1017 -27.59 -6.24 17.25
N ILE A 1018 -26.78 -7.10 16.63
CA ILE A 1018 -25.38 -7.32 17.01
C ILE A 1018 -24.56 -6.06 16.67
N GLY A 1019 -24.77 -5.49 15.48
CA GLY A 1019 -24.15 -4.24 15.05
C GLY A 1019 -24.54 -3.06 15.95
N MET A 1020 -25.82 -2.95 16.31
CA MET A 1020 -26.31 -1.89 17.20
C MET A 1020 -25.75 -2.01 18.63
N GLU A 1021 -25.66 -3.22 19.20
CA GLU A 1021 -25.04 -3.41 20.52
C GLU A 1021 -23.55 -3.03 20.51
N GLN A 1022 -22.83 -3.41 19.46
CA GLN A 1022 -21.43 -3.08 19.28
C GLN A 1022 -21.21 -1.57 19.10
N MET A 1023 -22.07 -0.93 18.32
CA MET A 1023 -22.11 0.52 18.11
C MET A 1023 -22.24 1.26 19.44
N VAL A 1024 -23.26 0.91 20.23
CA VAL A 1024 -23.53 1.56 21.52
C VAL A 1024 -22.35 1.38 22.48
N LYS A 1025 -21.78 0.18 22.57
CA LYS A 1025 -20.65 -0.08 23.47
C LYS A 1025 -19.41 0.75 23.10
N LYS A 1026 -19.10 0.89 21.80
CA LYS A 1026 -17.90 1.62 21.33
C LYS A 1026 -18.09 3.13 21.34
N PHE A 1027 -19.27 3.66 21.00
CA PHE A 1027 -19.51 5.09 20.82
C PHE A 1027 -20.24 5.78 21.98
N LYS A 1028 -20.62 5.06 23.05
CA LYS A 1028 -21.32 5.68 24.20
C LYS A 1028 -20.67 6.96 24.72
N TRP A 1029 -19.34 7.01 24.80
CA TRP A 1029 -18.63 8.18 25.30
C TRP A 1029 -18.63 9.33 24.29
N THR A 1030 -18.51 9.02 22.99
CA THR A 1030 -18.67 9.99 21.90
C THR A 1030 -20.03 10.67 21.99
N TRP A 1031 -21.12 9.90 22.13
CA TRP A 1031 -22.46 10.47 22.25
C TRP A 1031 -22.69 11.24 23.55
N VAL A 1032 -22.13 10.79 24.68
CA VAL A 1032 -22.18 11.54 25.93
C VAL A 1032 -21.49 12.90 25.77
N ILE A 1033 -20.30 12.96 25.15
CA ILE A 1033 -19.60 14.22 24.89
C ILE A 1033 -20.41 15.11 23.94
N CYS A 1034 -20.90 14.56 22.82
CA CYS A 1034 -21.73 15.31 21.88
C CYS A 1034 -23.01 15.87 22.55
N LEU A 1035 -23.67 15.08 23.40
CA LEU A 1035 -24.88 15.51 24.12
C LEU A 1035 -24.56 16.62 25.14
N LEU A 1036 -23.45 16.52 25.86
CA LEU A 1036 -23.01 17.56 26.80
C LEU A 1036 -22.67 18.87 26.07
N LEU A 1037 -21.96 18.80 24.94
CA LEU A 1037 -21.63 19.99 24.14
C LEU A 1037 -22.88 20.59 23.49
N ALA A 1038 -23.81 19.77 23.00
CA ALA A 1038 -25.09 20.26 22.48
C ALA A 1038 -25.94 20.91 23.59
N ALA A 1039 -26.01 20.31 24.77
CA ALA A 1039 -26.70 20.89 25.93
C ALA A 1039 -26.08 22.22 26.37
N MET A 1040 -24.74 22.31 26.35
CA MET A 1040 -24.01 23.56 26.58
C MET A 1040 -24.42 24.63 25.56
N MET A 1041 -24.44 24.31 24.27
CA MET A 1041 -24.83 25.26 23.22
C MET A 1041 -26.28 25.74 23.39
N ILE A 1042 -27.20 24.83 23.73
CA ILE A 1042 -28.61 25.17 23.99
C ILE A 1042 -28.71 26.05 25.22
N TYR A 1043 -28.00 25.73 26.31
CA TYR A 1043 -27.99 26.56 27.52
C TYR A 1043 -27.51 27.98 27.24
N PHE A 1044 -26.40 28.16 26.52
CA PHE A 1044 -25.94 29.51 26.18
C PHE A 1044 -26.84 30.24 25.18
N ALA A 1045 -27.59 29.53 24.34
CA ALA A 1045 -28.54 30.15 23.42
C ALA A 1045 -29.80 30.68 24.11
N VAL A 1046 -30.37 29.95 25.09
CA VAL A 1046 -31.69 30.28 25.67
C VAL A 1046 -31.75 30.38 27.19
N GLY A 1047 -30.79 29.81 27.92
CA GLY A 1047 -30.81 29.67 29.38
C GLY A 1047 -29.79 30.53 30.14
N ALA A 1048 -28.79 31.08 29.47
CA ALA A 1048 -27.77 31.92 30.09
C ALA A 1048 -28.32 33.32 30.45
N PRO A 1049 -27.85 33.94 31.53
CA PRO A 1049 -28.22 35.31 31.88
C PRO A 1049 -27.73 36.32 30.82
N TRP A 1050 -28.41 37.46 30.75
CA TRP A 1050 -28.10 38.53 29.79
C TRP A 1050 -26.62 38.95 29.87
N GLY A 1051 -25.96 39.03 28.72
CA GLY A 1051 -24.50 39.25 28.61
C GLY A 1051 -23.66 37.99 28.45
N TRP A 1052 -24.21 36.81 28.78
CA TRP A 1052 -23.56 35.50 28.54
C TRP A 1052 -24.27 34.67 27.46
N THR A 1053 -25.23 35.27 26.77
CA THR A 1053 -26.05 34.59 25.76
C THR A 1053 -25.36 34.53 24.42
N ILE A 1054 -25.21 33.33 23.85
CA ILE A 1054 -24.69 33.09 22.50
C ILE A 1054 -25.89 32.78 21.58
N HIS A 1055 -26.64 33.81 21.22
CA HIS A 1055 -27.88 33.68 20.45
C HIS A 1055 -27.70 34.09 18.98
N PRO A 1056 -28.13 33.27 17.99
CA PRO A 1056 -28.05 33.63 16.58
C PRO A 1056 -28.99 34.80 16.24
N GLY A 1057 -28.46 35.85 15.61
CA GLY A 1057 -29.21 37.05 15.26
C GLY A 1057 -28.53 37.81 14.12
N THR A 1058 -29.22 38.80 13.53
CA THR A 1058 -28.71 39.59 12.40
C THR A 1058 -27.43 40.37 12.72
N ASP A 1059 -27.30 40.79 13.97
CA ASP A 1059 -26.17 41.61 14.47
C ASP A 1059 -25.28 40.84 15.45
N SER A 1060 -25.40 39.50 15.48
CA SER A 1060 -24.71 38.64 16.44
C SER A 1060 -23.62 37.78 15.78
N THR A 1061 -22.42 37.81 16.33
CA THR A 1061 -21.29 36.93 15.94
C THR A 1061 -21.52 35.47 16.34
N ALA A 1062 -22.59 35.17 17.09
CA ALA A 1062 -22.91 33.83 17.55
C ALA A 1062 -22.95 32.78 16.43
N THR A 1063 -23.39 33.15 15.22
CA THR A 1063 -23.40 32.21 14.07
C THR A 1063 -21.99 31.72 13.70
N ILE A 1064 -20.99 32.60 13.79
CA ILE A 1064 -19.59 32.29 13.50
C ILE A 1064 -19.03 31.31 14.56
N ALA A 1065 -19.51 31.40 15.80
CA ALA A 1065 -19.15 30.50 16.90
C ALA A 1065 -19.90 29.16 16.85
N ILE A 1066 -21.21 29.18 16.59
CA ILE A 1066 -22.12 28.02 16.64
C ILE A 1066 -21.80 27.00 15.54
N VAL A 1067 -21.66 27.45 14.29
CA VAL A 1067 -21.66 26.56 13.13
C VAL A 1067 -20.49 25.56 13.13
N PRO A 1068 -19.22 25.96 13.38
CA PRO A 1068 -18.11 25.02 13.41
C PRO A 1068 -18.26 23.90 14.45
N LEU A 1069 -18.73 24.25 15.66
CA LEU A 1069 -18.96 23.27 16.73
C LEU A 1069 -20.16 22.37 16.42
N ALA A 1070 -21.25 22.92 15.87
CA ALA A 1070 -22.41 22.14 15.45
C ALA A 1070 -22.03 21.09 14.39
N ILE A 1071 -21.20 21.46 13.41
CA ILE A 1071 -20.71 20.53 12.38
C ILE A 1071 -19.93 19.38 13.02
N GLN A 1072 -18.99 19.68 13.94
CA GLN A 1072 -18.21 18.64 14.63
C GLN A 1072 -19.10 17.71 15.47
N ILE A 1073 -20.07 18.25 16.22
CA ILE A 1073 -21.02 17.46 17.00
C ILE A 1073 -21.83 16.53 16.09
N CYS A 1074 -22.38 17.07 15.00
CA CYS A 1074 -23.16 16.30 14.03
C CYS A 1074 -22.34 15.20 13.37
N SER A 1075 -21.15 15.52 12.86
CA SER A 1075 -20.28 14.53 12.22
C SER A 1075 -19.87 13.40 13.17
N ALA A 1076 -19.47 13.72 14.41
CA ALA A 1076 -19.10 12.72 15.41
C ALA A 1076 -20.29 11.87 15.88
N ALA A 1077 -21.49 12.48 16.00
CA ALA A 1077 -22.69 11.76 16.42
C ALA A 1077 -23.22 10.83 15.32
N PHE A 1078 -23.16 11.26 14.05
CA PHE A 1078 -23.72 10.55 12.90
C PHE A 1078 -22.81 9.49 12.29
N LEU A 1079 -21.48 9.63 12.43
CA LEU A 1079 -20.50 8.63 11.97
C LEU A 1079 -20.90 7.16 12.27
N PRO A 1080 -21.25 6.78 13.52
CA PRO A 1080 -21.64 5.40 13.83
C PRO A 1080 -22.93 4.96 13.13
N PHE A 1081 -23.88 5.86 12.90
CA PHE A 1081 -25.16 5.50 12.27
C PHE A 1081 -25.02 5.25 10.77
N PHE A 1082 -24.29 6.11 10.05
CA PHE A 1082 -24.14 5.98 8.60
C PHE A 1082 -23.12 4.90 8.19
N LEU A 1083 -22.01 4.79 8.94
CA LEU A 1083 -20.89 3.92 8.56
C LEU A 1083 -20.74 2.68 9.45
N GLY A 1084 -21.39 2.62 10.62
CA GLY A 1084 -21.20 1.56 11.61
C GLY A 1084 -22.30 0.49 11.69
N LEU A 1085 -23.45 0.68 11.04
CA LEU A 1085 -24.58 -0.27 11.04
C LEU A 1085 -24.60 -1.22 9.83
N ASN A 1086 -23.70 -1.03 8.87
CA ASN A 1086 -23.67 -1.73 7.57
C ASN A 1086 -22.72 -2.92 7.56
#